data_AF-A0ABD2JXL6-F1
#
_entry.id   AF-A0ABD2JXL6-F1
#
_cell.length_a   1.000
_cell.length_b   1.000
_cell.length_c   1.000
_cell.angle_alpha   90.00
_cell.angle_beta   90.00
_cell.angle_gamma   90.00
#
_symmetry.space_group_name_H-M   'P 1'
#
loop_
_entity.id
_entity.type
_entity.pdbx_description
1 polymer ?
#
loop_
_entity_poly.entity_id
_entity_poly.type
_entity_poly.pdbx_seq_one_letter_code
_entity_poly.pdbx_strand_id
1 'polypeptide(L)'
;MGTSDQIGRTMRTDQSPEPIDFYPFAYALFDENLGKHCWYCLDDEKTHKRCMGCHRAMFCDQNCQMLAWKDHKFECRGIRANSGNVPNIEVRLLGRIVTRHKAIAKGMDRKDQNFYKDRQSRRNIMDIWAHTKNIEKDSFAMGKFEEIFGRLIRFYEPKALLPKDVVFELHCRDFINRHAISDKHYLREIGKGLYLDLCAYDHSCRPNTVYSCRSFVATLRPLHANVKMLDRSTTSYSYIDLLCAKQDRRKLLKDTWYFHCQCERCADDSENILTSMFCPQCPRDNAACLCPFGPSDHKDEQSQLLTCPKCGTTLKPEEVMEAIAAMRFINEILDKTDFERMGRPKALSLLEGMAIRFRHVLPPTNVYFCKIVQALLPHIDQSDNGRLLELHLLVEPCIRQCYPHNHPALAFHLRNIGIFAKEQNELQIAEKYLTEALRMFQFVMGPQHSLTTLTAAILEEIIKGEGEKEIRREIGWDQKKEEEEKKEGKMEEEEKQMEGKTEEEEQKMEEERKEEKREHEEKKMDEEKNEGKTEKGELKMEEEVKTEEEYGLGRKENKKYEERKDEGKKEKKKEREMRKQKEEGRGEKRGEGGKRKGNREKEEKSIEEAQKGRGRECDGTKIVLNIVPPAEEEEKQQNGGEKPAEEKEEELINSLVRMSISRATGGEQAEETQRMPMPTEGEEQRIGTSVVPSSRPGSGQSGAALSPHYYSSSDGGGAKKKLKLKKGTRRKRTPLPPKPTADETEEEEEEKSEASTMEEVQQHGRERTKRKSREEEHRIESGRE
;
A
#
# COMPACT_ATOMS: atom_id res chain seq x y z
N MET A 1 -2.54 35.21 24.78
CA MET A 1 -1.86 35.25 23.47
C MET A 1 -0.38 34.89 23.67
N GLY A 2 -0.02 33.63 23.44
CA GLY A 2 1.37 33.21 23.21
C GLY A 2 1.44 32.63 21.80
N THR A 3 2.43 33.02 21.00
CA THR A 3 2.51 32.61 19.59
C THR A 3 3.20 31.25 19.42
N SER A 4 3.03 30.65 18.24
CA SER A 4 3.60 29.38 17.76
C SER A 4 5.13 29.23 17.90
N ASP A 5 5.83 30.27 18.35
CA ASP A 5 7.27 30.44 18.29
C ASP A 5 8.04 29.83 19.47
N GLN A 6 7.36 29.35 20.53
CA GLN A 6 8.02 28.74 21.70
C GLN A 6 8.24 27.23 21.57
N ILE A 7 7.36 26.50 20.89
CA ILE A 7 7.55 25.05 20.60
C ILE A 7 8.80 24.85 19.70
N GLY A 8 9.16 25.85 18.89
CA GLY A 8 10.36 25.83 18.05
C GLY A 8 11.67 26.26 18.75
N ARG A 9 11.68 26.55 20.06
CA ARG A 9 12.84 27.20 20.74
C ARG A 9 13.52 26.38 21.85
N THR A 10 13.41 25.05 21.83
CA THR A 10 14.16 24.14 22.73
C THR A 10 14.95 23.02 22.02
N MET A 11 15.18 23.11 20.70
CA MET A 11 16.06 22.19 19.97
C MET A 11 17.08 22.93 19.08
N ARG A 12 18.22 23.30 19.67
CA ARG A 12 19.45 23.71 18.95
C ARG A 12 20.63 22.83 19.39
N THR A 13 20.67 21.57 18.94
CA THR A 13 21.90 20.74 18.82
C THR A 13 21.58 19.39 18.17
N ASP A 14 21.23 19.41 16.89
CA ASP A 14 21.60 18.36 15.91
C ASP A 14 21.12 18.79 14.51
N GLN A 15 22.05 19.21 13.66
CA GLN A 15 21.76 19.40 12.24
C GLN A 15 21.93 18.05 11.56
N SER A 16 20.82 17.47 11.09
CA SER A 16 20.80 16.25 10.29
C SER A 16 21.75 16.39 9.08
N PRO A 17 22.75 15.50 8.89
CA PRO A 17 23.70 15.57 7.77
C PRO A 17 23.03 15.77 6.41
N GLU A 18 23.66 16.58 5.55
CA GLU A 18 23.12 16.92 4.24
C GLU A 18 22.80 15.66 3.40
N PRO A 19 21.53 15.47 2.96
CA PRO A 19 21.16 14.33 2.13
C PRO A 19 21.84 14.35 0.76
N ILE A 20 22.19 13.18 0.23
CA ILE A 20 22.88 13.05 -1.06
C ILE A 20 21.88 12.58 -2.13
N ASP A 21 21.77 13.32 -3.23
CA ASP A 21 20.95 12.95 -4.38
C ASP A 21 21.69 12.07 -5.39
N PHE A 22 21.04 10.97 -5.79
CA PHE A 22 21.51 10.02 -6.79
C PHE A 22 20.57 9.98 -7.99
N TYR A 23 21.15 10.19 -9.17
CA TYR A 23 20.44 10.15 -10.44
C TYR A 23 20.62 8.79 -11.13
N PRO A 24 19.54 8.17 -11.65
CA PRO A 24 19.59 6.83 -12.21
C PRO A 24 20.35 6.82 -13.54
N PHE A 25 21.08 5.73 -13.79
CA PHE A 25 21.55 5.39 -15.13
C PHE A 25 20.35 5.04 -16.02
N ALA A 26 19.44 4.19 -15.54
CA ALA A 26 18.18 3.85 -16.19
C ALA A 26 17.10 3.62 -15.12
N TYR A 27 15.83 3.82 -15.47
CA TYR A 27 14.68 3.53 -14.61
C TYR A 27 13.44 3.14 -15.43
N ALA A 28 12.48 2.48 -14.79
CA ALA A 28 11.20 2.10 -15.38
C ALA A 28 10.11 1.98 -14.29
N LEU A 29 8.89 2.48 -14.57
CA LEU A 29 7.69 2.25 -13.74
C LEU A 29 7.26 0.78 -13.76
N PHE A 30 6.60 0.31 -12.70
CA PHE A 30 5.78 -0.92 -12.73
C PHE A 30 4.59 -0.80 -13.69
N ASP A 31 4.08 -1.93 -14.15
CA ASP A 31 3.08 -2.04 -15.24
C ASP A 31 1.74 -1.38 -14.84
N GLU A 32 1.37 -1.52 -13.57
CA GLU A 32 0.16 -0.99 -12.91
C GLU A 32 0.16 0.54 -12.84
N ASN A 33 1.36 1.14 -12.82
CA ASN A 33 1.59 2.56 -12.67
C ASN A 33 1.75 3.29 -14.02
N LEU A 34 1.96 2.57 -15.12
CA LEU A 34 2.05 3.10 -16.49
C LEU A 34 0.80 3.88 -16.94
N GLY A 35 -0.35 3.61 -16.32
CA GLY A 35 -1.63 4.26 -16.60
C GLY A 35 -1.94 5.48 -15.72
N LYS A 36 -1.09 5.80 -14.74
CA LYS A 36 -1.28 6.91 -13.79
C LYS A 36 -0.16 7.94 -13.89
N HIS A 37 1.10 7.49 -13.87
CA HIS A 37 2.27 8.34 -13.74
C HIS A 37 2.84 8.82 -15.09
N CYS A 38 3.56 9.94 -15.06
CA CYS A 38 4.44 10.35 -16.15
C CYS A 38 5.59 9.36 -16.36
N TRP A 39 5.78 8.89 -17.60
CA TRP A 39 6.87 7.97 -17.98
C TRP A 39 8.26 8.64 -18.00
N TYR A 40 8.33 9.94 -17.66
CA TYR A 40 9.57 10.65 -17.34
C TYR A 40 9.64 10.94 -15.83
N CYS A 41 9.06 12.04 -15.36
CA CYS A 41 9.20 12.55 -14.00
C CYS A 41 8.37 11.81 -12.93
N LEU A 42 7.76 10.66 -13.25
CA LEU A 42 7.02 9.81 -12.31
C LEU A 42 5.87 10.50 -11.55
N ASP A 43 5.50 11.71 -11.97
CA ASP A 43 4.43 12.54 -11.42
C ASP A 43 3.06 11.88 -11.62
N ASP A 44 2.18 11.91 -10.62
CA ASP A 44 0.83 11.32 -10.62
C ASP A 44 -0.30 12.36 -10.50
N GLU A 45 0.03 13.63 -10.24
CA GLU A 45 -0.94 14.72 -10.04
C GLU A 45 -1.24 15.49 -11.33
N LYS A 46 -0.27 15.57 -12.24
CA LYS A 46 -0.40 16.36 -13.48
C LYS A 46 -1.23 15.64 -14.54
N THR A 47 -2.00 16.41 -15.31
CA THR A 47 -2.74 15.90 -16.46
C THR A 47 -1.77 15.39 -17.54
N HIS A 48 -1.86 14.10 -17.87
CA HIS A 48 -0.95 13.44 -18.80
C HIS A 48 -1.44 13.38 -20.26
N LYS A 49 -0.52 13.66 -21.19
CA LYS A 49 -0.70 13.54 -22.64
C LYS A 49 -0.05 12.26 -23.16
N ARG A 50 -0.72 11.57 -24.10
CA ARG A 50 -0.22 10.34 -24.73
C ARG A 50 0.75 10.66 -25.86
N CYS A 51 1.83 9.90 -25.97
CA CYS A 51 2.78 10.00 -27.09
C CYS A 51 2.05 9.75 -28.42
N MET A 52 2.14 10.70 -29.37
CA MET A 52 1.50 10.58 -30.69
C MET A 52 2.07 9.45 -31.56
N GLY A 53 3.22 8.88 -31.23
CA GLY A 53 3.81 7.77 -31.98
C GLY A 53 3.27 6.39 -31.59
N CYS A 54 3.14 6.11 -30.29
CA CYS A 54 2.73 4.79 -29.78
C CYS A 54 1.37 4.78 -29.06
N HIS A 55 0.78 5.96 -28.80
CA HIS A 55 -0.45 6.20 -28.04
C HIS A 55 -0.51 5.61 -26.62
N ARG A 56 0.59 5.00 -26.14
CA ARG A 56 0.63 4.26 -24.88
C ARG A 56 1.39 4.99 -23.77
N ALA A 57 2.61 5.46 -24.06
CA ALA A 57 3.40 6.23 -23.11
C ALA A 57 2.78 7.59 -22.79
N MET A 58 2.98 8.07 -21.56
CA MET A 58 2.31 9.25 -21.02
C MET A 58 3.30 10.27 -20.45
N PHE A 59 3.12 11.56 -20.76
CA PHE A 59 4.00 12.65 -20.34
C PHE A 59 3.18 13.87 -19.90
N CYS A 60 3.62 14.64 -18.90
CA CYS A 60 2.89 15.86 -18.48
C CYS A 60 2.85 16.89 -19.61
N ASP A 61 3.99 17.05 -20.29
CA ASP A 61 4.23 18.06 -21.30
C ASP A 61 5.27 17.60 -22.35
N GLN A 62 5.54 18.50 -23.30
CA GLN A 62 6.49 18.29 -24.39
C GLN A 62 7.95 18.17 -23.90
N ASN A 63 8.30 18.81 -22.77
CA ASN A 63 9.65 18.75 -22.18
C ASN A 63 9.90 17.38 -21.53
N CYS A 64 8.92 16.85 -20.79
CA CYS A 64 8.93 15.48 -20.28
C CYS A 64 9.04 14.45 -21.41
N GLN A 65 8.28 14.62 -22.51
CA GLN A 65 8.38 13.75 -23.68
C GLN A 65 9.75 13.84 -24.38
N MET A 66 10.33 15.04 -24.46
CA MET A 66 11.66 15.28 -25.03
C MET A 66 12.76 14.61 -24.20
N LEU A 67 12.77 14.83 -22.88
CA LEU A 67 13.80 14.29 -21.98
C LEU A 67 13.71 12.77 -21.84
N ALA A 68 12.50 12.18 -21.94
CA ALA A 68 12.32 10.73 -22.02
C ALA A 68 12.73 10.13 -23.36
N TRP A 69 12.92 10.92 -24.42
CA TRP A 69 13.08 10.39 -25.78
C TRP A 69 14.33 9.51 -25.94
N LYS A 70 15.38 9.71 -25.14
CA LYS A 70 16.58 8.84 -25.12
C LYS A 70 16.26 7.36 -24.85
N ASP A 71 15.36 7.09 -23.90
CA ASP A 71 14.82 5.76 -23.61
C ASP A 71 13.63 5.43 -24.54
N HIS A 72 12.64 6.32 -24.56
CA HIS A 72 11.35 6.06 -25.19
C HIS A 72 11.43 5.93 -26.71
N LYS A 73 12.44 6.48 -27.39
CA LYS A 73 12.66 6.31 -28.83
C LYS A 73 12.74 4.84 -29.24
N PHE A 74 13.24 3.95 -28.39
CA PHE A 74 13.33 2.51 -28.68
C PHE A 74 12.02 1.80 -28.33
N GLU A 75 11.51 2.00 -27.11
CA GLU A 75 10.22 1.47 -26.67
C GLU A 75 9.06 1.85 -27.60
N CYS A 76 9.02 3.10 -28.08
CA CYS A 76 7.98 3.60 -28.98
C CYS A 76 7.89 2.79 -30.28
N ARG A 77 9.04 2.33 -30.82
CA ARG A 77 9.02 1.42 -31.99
C ARG A 77 8.58 0.01 -31.61
N GLY A 78 9.03 -0.51 -30.47
CA GLY A 78 8.59 -1.81 -29.95
C GLY A 78 7.09 -1.89 -29.68
N ILE A 79 6.52 -0.88 -29.00
CA ILE A 79 5.08 -0.76 -28.70
C ILE A 79 4.26 -0.67 -29.99
N ARG A 80 4.72 0.11 -30.98
CA ARG A 80 4.04 0.22 -32.29
C ARG A 80 4.06 -1.12 -33.05
N ALA A 81 5.19 -1.81 -33.07
CA ALA A 81 5.33 -3.12 -33.71
C ALA A 81 4.46 -4.19 -33.03
N ASN A 82 4.35 -4.15 -31.70
CA ASN A 82 3.60 -5.09 -30.87
C ASN A 82 2.16 -4.59 -30.56
N SER A 83 1.52 -3.87 -31.50
CA SER A 83 0.10 -3.47 -31.44
C SER A 83 -0.35 -2.72 -30.17
N GLY A 84 0.53 -1.92 -29.57
CA GLY A 84 0.25 -1.18 -28.34
C GLY A 84 0.59 -1.93 -27.04
N ASN A 85 1.06 -3.17 -27.13
CA ASN A 85 1.53 -3.96 -26.00
C ASN A 85 2.81 -3.35 -25.39
N VAL A 86 2.94 -3.47 -24.06
CA VAL A 86 4.10 -3.00 -23.29
C VAL A 86 4.59 -4.20 -22.48
N PRO A 87 5.86 -4.62 -22.58
CA PRO A 87 6.38 -5.71 -21.78
C PRO A 87 6.61 -5.24 -20.33
N ASN A 88 6.80 -6.22 -19.44
CA ASN A 88 6.97 -5.96 -18.02
C ASN A 88 8.25 -5.16 -17.70
N ILE A 89 8.27 -4.56 -16.51
CA ILE A 89 9.34 -3.71 -15.98
C ILE A 89 10.76 -4.26 -16.24
N GLU A 90 11.01 -5.55 -15.99
CA GLU A 90 12.33 -6.18 -16.14
C GLU A 90 12.86 -6.08 -17.59
N VAL A 91 12.01 -6.34 -18.59
CA VAL A 91 12.35 -6.23 -20.01
C VAL A 91 12.53 -4.77 -20.44
N ARG A 92 11.75 -3.85 -19.87
CA ARG A 92 11.88 -2.42 -20.14
C ARG A 92 13.17 -1.85 -19.55
N LEU A 93 13.47 -2.15 -18.29
CA LEU A 93 14.67 -1.67 -17.59
C LEU A 93 15.95 -2.20 -18.25
N LEU A 94 16.04 -3.53 -18.49
CA LEU A 94 17.19 -4.11 -19.20
C LEU A 94 17.34 -3.52 -20.61
N GLY A 95 16.25 -3.31 -21.34
CA GLY A 95 16.30 -2.66 -22.66
C GLY A 95 16.77 -1.20 -22.62
N ARG A 96 16.37 -0.43 -21.60
CA ARG A 96 16.88 0.94 -21.35
C ARG A 96 18.35 0.94 -20.96
N ILE A 97 18.83 -0.08 -20.25
CA ILE A 97 20.24 -0.28 -19.90
C ILE A 97 21.07 -0.62 -21.15
N VAL A 98 20.67 -1.64 -21.91
CA VAL A 98 21.37 -2.10 -23.13
C VAL A 98 21.45 -1.00 -24.18
N THR A 99 20.33 -0.31 -24.48
CA THR A 99 20.32 0.76 -25.48
C THR A 99 21.13 1.99 -25.06
N ARG A 100 21.19 2.30 -23.75
CA ARG A 100 22.01 3.38 -23.19
C ARG A 100 23.50 3.03 -23.18
N HIS A 101 23.88 1.82 -22.74
CA HIS A 101 25.26 1.33 -22.85
C HIS A 101 25.74 1.40 -24.31
N LYS A 102 24.93 0.90 -25.26
CA LYS A 102 25.21 0.98 -26.70
C LYS A 102 25.30 2.42 -27.25
N ALA A 103 24.69 3.40 -26.58
CA ALA A 103 24.78 4.81 -26.94
C ALA A 103 26.07 5.47 -26.42
N ILE A 104 26.47 5.17 -25.18
CA ILE A 104 27.71 5.64 -24.56
C ILE A 104 28.93 5.07 -25.30
N ALA A 105 28.90 3.79 -25.65
CA ALA A 105 29.94 3.15 -26.48
C ALA A 105 30.11 3.79 -27.88
N LYS A 106 29.15 4.61 -28.33
CA LYS A 106 29.20 5.39 -29.58
C LYS A 106 29.46 6.89 -29.36
N GLY A 107 29.79 7.28 -28.13
CA GLY A 107 30.03 8.66 -27.72
C GLY A 107 28.83 9.58 -27.92
N MET A 108 27.59 9.06 -27.82
CA MET A 108 26.38 9.88 -27.94
C MET A 108 26.08 10.69 -26.67
N ASP A 109 26.53 10.18 -25.52
CA ASP A 109 26.58 10.87 -24.23
C ASP A 109 27.40 12.17 -24.26
N ARG A 110 28.48 12.20 -25.06
CA ARG A 110 29.31 13.40 -25.28
C ARG A 110 28.76 14.37 -26.32
N LYS A 111 27.68 14.00 -27.03
CA LYS A 111 27.10 14.77 -28.15
C LYS A 111 25.73 15.38 -27.82
N ASP A 112 24.97 14.75 -26.93
CA ASP A 112 23.69 15.26 -26.43
C ASP A 112 23.85 15.74 -24.98
N GLN A 113 23.79 17.07 -24.78
CA GLN A 113 23.88 17.70 -23.46
C GLN A 113 22.74 17.26 -22.51
N ASN A 114 21.63 16.71 -23.03
CA ASN A 114 20.52 16.18 -22.22
C ASN A 114 20.66 14.69 -21.88
N PHE A 115 21.66 13.99 -22.44
CA PHE A 115 21.85 12.55 -22.24
C PHE A 115 22.03 12.22 -20.75
N TYR A 116 22.89 12.99 -20.08
CA TYR A 116 23.08 13.01 -18.64
C TYR A 116 22.64 14.33 -18.01
N LYS A 117 21.49 14.88 -18.43
CA LYS A 117 20.87 15.98 -17.70
C LYS A 117 20.77 15.60 -16.21
N ASP A 118 21.31 16.47 -15.36
CA ASP A 118 21.34 16.37 -13.90
C ASP A 118 22.17 15.20 -13.29
N ARG A 119 22.53 14.14 -14.06
CA ARG A 119 23.37 13.01 -13.58
C ARG A 119 24.87 13.36 -13.57
N GLN A 120 25.41 13.58 -12.37
CA GLN A 120 26.84 13.86 -12.15
C GLN A 120 27.76 12.63 -12.03
N SER A 121 27.18 11.43 -11.92
CA SER A 121 27.91 10.17 -11.64
C SER A 121 28.98 9.86 -12.69
N ARG A 122 30.23 9.71 -12.22
CA ARG A 122 31.42 9.43 -13.05
C ARG A 122 31.67 7.94 -13.26
N ARG A 123 31.02 7.07 -12.48
CA ARG A 123 31.13 5.61 -12.56
C ARG A 123 30.52 5.08 -13.88
N ASN A 124 31.18 4.11 -14.50
CA ASN A 124 30.66 3.34 -15.63
C ASN A 124 29.78 2.20 -15.13
N ILE A 125 28.82 1.74 -15.94
CA ILE A 125 28.02 0.57 -15.60
C ILE A 125 28.88 -0.70 -15.49
N MET A 126 29.99 -0.81 -16.21
CA MET A 126 30.85 -2.01 -16.10
C MET A 126 31.59 -2.08 -14.75
N ASP A 127 31.72 -0.96 -14.03
CA ASP A 127 32.46 -0.85 -12.76
C ASP A 127 31.67 -1.36 -11.53
N ILE A 128 30.34 -1.53 -11.64
CA ILE A 128 29.53 -2.11 -10.55
C ILE A 128 29.55 -3.65 -10.61
N TRP A 129 29.40 -4.28 -9.44
CA TRP A 129 29.43 -5.74 -9.29
C TRP A 129 28.39 -6.44 -10.16
N ALA A 130 28.71 -7.65 -10.62
CA ALA A 130 27.81 -8.45 -11.47
C ALA A 130 27.45 -9.82 -10.89
N HIS A 131 28.34 -10.46 -10.10
CA HIS A 131 28.20 -11.87 -9.70
C HIS A 131 27.92 -12.86 -10.87
N THR A 132 28.44 -12.57 -12.08
CA THR A 132 28.19 -13.35 -13.31
C THR A 132 28.45 -14.85 -13.11
N LYS A 133 29.63 -15.23 -12.59
CA LYS A 133 30.02 -16.63 -12.30
C LYS A 133 29.12 -17.32 -11.25
N ASN A 134 28.35 -16.57 -10.46
CA ASN A 134 27.35 -17.10 -9.52
C ASN A 134 25.99 -17.27 -10.20
N ILE A 135 25.51 -16.22 -10.89
CA ILE A 135 24.23 -16.20 -11.61
C ILE A 135 24.20 -17.28 -12.69
N GLU A 136 25.30 -17.45 -13.43
CA GLU A 136 25.51 -18.49 -14.45
C GLU A 136 25.33 -19.92 -13.91
N LYS A 137 25.56 -20.12 -12.60
CA LYS A 137 25.43 -21.41 -11.92
C LYS A 137 24.10 -21.57 -11.17
N ASP A 138 23.34 -20.50 -10.96
CA ASP A 138 21.96 -20.57 -10.46
C ASP A 138 21.01 -20.82 -11.65
N SER A 139 20.56 -22.06 -11.81
CA SER A 139 19.67 -22.47 -12.91
C SER A 139 18.32 -21.75 -12.91
N PHE A 140 17.85 -21.24 -11.77
CA PHE A 140 16.63 -20.42 -11.69
C PHE A 140 16.89 -18.98 -12.16
N ALA A 141 18.04 -18.40 -11.78
CA ALA A 141 18.45 -17.09 -12.28
C ALA A 141 18.72 -17.10 -13.79
N MET A 142 19.42 -18.12 -14.30
CA MET A 142 19.59 -18.33 -15.75
C MET A 142 18.26 -18.53 -16.48
N GLY A 143 17.35 -19.37 -15.94
CA GLY A 143 16.01 -19.53 -16.50
C GLY A 143 15.23 -18.21 -16.58
N LYS A 144 15.40 -17.31 -15.60
CA LYS A 144 14.83 -15.96 -15.62
C LYS A 144 15.51 -15.05 -16.63
N PHE A 145 16.84 -15.11 -16.78
CA PHE A 145 17.55 -14.37 -17.83
C PHE A 145 17.07 -14.76 -19.23
N GLU A 146 16.99 -16.06 -19.56
CA GLU A 146 16.51 -16.52 -20.86
C GLU A 146 15.06 -16.09 -21.14
N GLU A 147 14.19 -16.11 -20.12
CA GLU A 147 12.82 -15.61 -20.23
C GLU A 147 12.78 -14.11 -20.58
N ILE A 148 13.60 -13.29 -19.89
CA ILE A 148 13.70 -11.85 -20.11
C ILE A 148 14.33 -11.56 -21.48
N PHE A 149 15.42 -12.24 -21.85
CA PHE A 149 16.11 -12.08 -23.12
C PHE A 149 15.22 -12.47 -24.31
N GLY A 150 14.51 -13.60 -24.20
CA GLY A 150 13.54 -14.06 -25.21
C GLY A 150 12.36 -13.10 -25.42
N ARG A 151 11.98 -12.32 -24.38
CA ARG A 151 11.02 -11.20 -24.50
C ARG A 151 11.70 -9.95 -25.10
N LEU A 152 12.93 -9.64 -24.70
CA LEU A 152 13.71 -8.49 -25.13
C LEU A 152 13.92 -8.46 -26.66
N ILE A 153 14.35 -9.57 -27.25
CA ILE A 153 14.59 -9.72 -28.71
C ILE A 153 13.32 -9.65 -29.56
N ARG A 154 12.13 -9.87 -28.96
CA ARG A 154 10.83 -9.75 -29.64
C ARG A 154 10.26 -8.33 -29.58
N PHE A 155 10.67 -7.54 -28.60
CA PHE A 155 10.15 -6.18 -28.39
C PHE A 155 11.07 -5.09 -28.94
N TYR A 156 12.38 -5.22 -28.80
CA TYR A 156 13.35 -4.28 -29.35
C TYR A 156 13.83 -4.71 -30.74
N GLU A 157 14.09 -3.74 -31.63
CA GLU A 157 14.69 -4.01 -32.94
C GLU A 157 16.11 -4.60 -32.77
N PRO A 158 16.55 -5.60 -33.56
CA PRO A 158 17.88 -6.19 -33.43
C PRO A 158 19.02 -5.16 -33.45
N LYS A 159 18.91 -4.12 -34.30
CA LYS A 159 19.88 -3.01 -34.39
C LYS A 159 20.04 -2.20 -33.10
N ALA A 160 19.09 -2.26 -32.18
CA ALA A 160 19.12 -1.59 -30.88
C ALA A 160 19.84 -2.41 -29.78
N LEU A 161 19.88 -3.73 -29.90
CA LEU A 161 20.41 -4.65 -28.88
C LEU A 161 21.93 -4.90 -29.03
N LEU A 162 22.52 -5.57 -28.04
CA LEU A 162 23.93 -5.99 -28.02
C LEU A 162 24.01 -7.53 -28.12
N PRO A 163 25.20 -8.12 -28.32
CA PRO A 163 25.42 -9.56 -28.20
C PRO A 163 24.89 -10.14 -26.88
N LYS A 164 24.49 -11.42 -26.88
CA LYS A 164 23.75 -12.04 -25.75
C LYS A 164 24.57 -12.05 -24.46
N ASP A 165 25.84 -12.35 -24.57
CA ASP A 165 26.90 -12.26 -23.57
C ASP A 165 26.96 -10.86 -22.91
N VAL A 166 27.11 -9.77 -23.68
CA VAL A 166 27.07 -8.40 -23.14
C VAL A 166 25.71 -8.07 -22.50
N VAL A 167 24.60 -8.56 -23.06
CA VAL A 167 23.26 -8.38 -22.45
C VAL A 167 23.11 -9.17 -21.14
N PHE A 168 23.75 -10.34 -21.02
CA PHE A 168 23.83 -11.12 -19.79
C PHE A 168 24.67 -10.41 -18.73
N GLU A 169 25.86 -9.89 -19.10
CA GLU A 169 26.73 -9.12 -18.20
C GLU A 169 26.05 -7.85 -17.66
N LEU A 170 25.22 -7.21 -18.48
CA LEU A 170 24.39 -6.06 -18.09
C LEU A 170 23.16 -6.47 -17.27
N HIS A 171 22.55 -7.63 -17.54
CA HIS A 171 21.45 -8.17 -16.74
C HIS A 171 21.92 -8.55 -15.33
N CYS A 172 23.07 -9.23 -15.21
CA CYS A 172 23.68 -9.58 -13.93
C CYS A 172 23.87 -8.36 -13.02
N ARG A 173 24.36 -7.25 -13.61
CA ARG A 173 24.50 -5.96 -12.91
C ARG A 173 23.17 -5.32 -12.54
N ASP A 174 22.19 -5.28 -13.45
CA ASP A 174 20.84 -4.80 -13.10
C ASP A 174 20.27 -5.60 -11.93
N PHE A 175 20.32 -6.93 -12.02
CA PHE A 175 19.63 -7.85 -11.13
C PHE A 175 19.96 -7.62 -9.65
N ILE A 176 21.24 -7.43 -9.32
CA ILE A 176 21.72 -7.26 -7.94
C ILE A 176 21.88 -5.78 -7.49
N ASN A 177 22.03 -4.82 -8.42
CA ASN A 177 22.34 -3.41 -8.06
C ASN A 177 21.18 -2.42 -8.22
N ARG A 178 20.06 -2.82 -8.83
CA ARG A 178 18.90 -1.93 -9.01
C ARG A 178 18.18 -1.66 -7.69
N HIS A 179 17.72 -0.44 -7.55
CA HIS A 179 16.95 0.07 -6.42
C HIS A 179 15.47 0.14 -6.76
N ALA A 180 14.63 -0.18 -5.79
CA ALA A 180 13.23 0.19 -5.77
C ALA A 180 13.08 1.72 -5.75
N ILE A 181 12.15 2.26 -6.53
CA ILE A 181 11.79 3.68 -6.58
C ILE A 181 10.49 3.86 -5.80
N SER A 182 10.55 4.58 -4.68
CA SER A 182 9.36 4.88 -3.87
C SER A 182 8.47 5.93 -4.53
N ASP A 183 7.19 5.96 -4.16
CA ASP A 183 6.37 7.16 -4.35
C ASP A 183 6.83 8.34 -3.46
N LYS A 184 6.24 9.50 -3.70
CA LYS A 184 6.49 10.77 -3.00
C LYS A 184 6.23 10.75 -1.48
N HIS A 185 5.60 9.68 -0.98
CA HIS A 185 5.31 9.49 0.44
C HIS A 185 6.24 8.46 1.10
N TYR A 186 7.11 7.78 0.34
CA TYR A 186 7.89 6.61 0.79
C TYR A 186 7.02 5.37 1.14
N LEU A 187 5.76 5.32 0.70
CA LEU A 187 4.81 4.30 1.14
C LEU A 187 4.63 3.11 0.19
N ARG A 188 5.08 3.21 -1.07
CA ARG A 188 4.95 2.15 -2.09
C ARG A 188 6.11 2.22 -3.08
N GLU A 189 6.58 1.07 -3.58
CA GLU A 189 7.43 1.01 -4.77
C GLU A 189 6.58 1.25 -6.03
N ILE A 190 6.95 2.24 -6.86
CA ILE A 190 6.26 2.56 -8.12
C ILE A 190 7.01 2.10 -9.37
N GLY A 191 8.27 1.69 -9.23
CA GLY A 191 9.13 1.19 -10.29
C GLY A 191 10.54 0.93 -9.78
N LYS A 192 11.48 0.67 -10.69
CA LYS A 192 12.89 0.34 -10.38
C LYS A 192 13.85 1.22 -11.16
N GLY A 193 15.05 1.44 -10.63
CA GLY A 193 16.13 2.16 -11.32
C GLY A 193 17.52 1.72 -10.86
N LEU A 194 18.52 1.91 -11.72
CA LEU A 194 19.90 1.51 -11.48
C LEU A 194 20.76 2.75 -11.18
N TYR A 195 21.18 2.95 -9.93
CA TYR A 195 21.80 4.19 -9.45
C TYR A 195 23.30 3.99 -9.15
N LEU A 196 24.15 4.01 -10.18
CA LEU A 196 25.55 3.53 -10.11
C LEU A 196 26.38 4.03 -8.91
N ASP A 197 26.19 5.27 -8.46
CA ASP A 197 26.92 5.83 -7.31
C ASP A 197 26.28 5.50 -5.94
N LEU A 198 25.00 5.11 -5.91
CA LEU A 198 24.30 4.56 -4.74
C LEU A 198 24.61 3.06 -4.58
N CYS A 199 24.89 2.35 -5.67
CA CYS A 199 25.54 1.02 -5.69
C CYS A 199 26.99 1.04 -5.14
N ALA A 200 27.37 2.05 -4.36
CA ALA A 200 28.66 2.20 -3.71
C ALA A 200 28.57 2.10 -2.17
N TYR A 201 27.37 1.94 -1.62
CA TYR A 201 27.11 1.85 -0.19
C TYR A 201 26.65 0.43 0.14
N ASP A 202 27.31 -0.18 1.12
CA ASP A 202 27.09 -1.58 1.47
C ASP A 202 25.85 -1.80 2.34
N HIS A 203 25.48 -3.06 2.49
CA HIS A 203 24.33 -3.47 3.26
C HIS A 203 24.59 -3.51 4.78
N SER A 204 23.62 -3.04 5.57
CA SER A 204 23.48 -3.42 6.98
C SER A 204 22.02 -3.72 7.34
N CYS A 205 21.79 -4.73 8.18
CA CYS A 205 20.48 -4.98 8.82
C CYS A 205 20.18 -3.99 9.96
N ARG A 206 21.18 -3.21 10.39
CA ARG A 206 21.06 -2.05 11.28
C ARG A 206 21.69 -0.86 10.53
N PRO A 207 21.02 -0.35 9.49
CA PRO A 207 21.58 0.69 8.67
C PRO A 207 21.59 2.02 9.42
N ASN A 208 22.54 2.88 9.07
CA ASN A 208 22.59 4.26 9.56
C ASN A 208 22.09 5.28 8.51
N THR A 209 21.74 4.82 7.31
CA THR A 209 21.04 5.61 6.31
C THR A 209 19.82 4.90 5.72
N VAL A 210 18.91 5.69 5.17
CA VAL A 210 17.80 5.24 4.32
C VAL A 210 17.78 6.10 3.07
N TYR A 211 17.38 5.56 1.92
CA TYR A 211 17.15 6.36 0.72
C TYR A 211 15.65 6.48 0.45
N SER A 212 15.18 7.65 0.03
CA SER A 212 13.77 7.86 -0.39
C SER A 212 13.72 8.63 -1.70
N CYS A 213 12.71 8.37 -2.53
CA CYS A 213 12.67 8.89 -3.89
C CYS A 213 11.88 10.19 -4.01
N ARG A 214 12.48 11.18 -4.67
CA ARG A 214 11.83 12.40 -5.15
C ARG A 214 11.77 12.31 -6.66
N SER A 215 10.59 12.01 -7.23
CA SER A 215 10.51 11.56 -8.62
C SER A 215 11.42 10.33 -8.82
N PHE A 216 12.21 10.27 -9.90
CA PHE A 216 13.22 9.24 -10.13
C PHE A 216 14.57 9.51 -9.42
N VAL A 217 14.72 10.57 -8.62
CA VAL A 217 15.96 10.86 -7.88
C VAL A 217 15.91 10.17 -6.53
N ALA A 218 16.90 9.33 -6.21
CA ALA A 218 17.02 8.69 -4.91
C ALA A 218 17.83 9.59 -3.98
N THR A 219 17.24 10.06 -2.87
CA THR A 219 17.89 10.92 -1.88
C THR A 219 18.27 10.09 -0.66
N LEU A 220 19.57 9.82 -0.45
CA LEU A 220 20.11 9.13 0.73
C LEU A 220 20.12 10.07 1.94
N ARG A 221 19.63 9.61 3.08
CA ARG A 221 19.36 10.38 4.30
C ARG A 221 19.92 9.69 5.54
N PRO A 222 20.46 10.44 6.50
CA PRO A 222 20.95 9.90 7.77
C PRO A 222 19.79 9.43 8.66
N LEU A 223 20.07 8.46 9.54
CA LEU A 223 19.17 8.01 10.61
C LEU A 223 19.62 8.47 12.01
N HIS A 224 20.78 9.13 12.12
CA HIS A 224 21.27 9.83 13.30
C HIS A 224 22.25 10.95 12.88
N ALA A 225 22.52 11.95 13.73
CA ALA A 225 23.34 13.10 13.31
C ALA A 225 24.80 12.75 12.98
N ASN A 226 25.36 11.72 13.62
CA ASN A 226 26.78 11.35 13.44
C ASN A 226 27.11 10.52 12.17
N VAL A 227 26.27 10.55 11.11
CA VAL A 227 26.54 9.79 9.87
C VAL A 227 27.53 10.54 8.97
N LYS A 228 28.63 9.87 8.60
CA LYS A 228 29.62 10.36 7.63
C LYS A 228 29.16 10.09 6.20
N MET A 229 28.11 10.78 5.73
CA MET A 229 27.37 10.47 4.48
C MET A 229 28.20 10.14 3.22
N LEU A 230 29.44 10.65 3.08
CA LEU A 230 30.34 10.37 1.93
C LEU A 230 31.30 9.18 2.16
N ASP A 231 31.50 8.76 3.40
CA ASP A 231 32.32 7.61 3.79
C ASP A 231 31.51 6.32 3.69
N ARG A 232 31.67 5.64 2.56
CA ARG A 232 31.04 4.36 2.24
C ARG A 232 31.51 3.19 3.12
N SER A 233 32.64 3.32 3.84
CA SER A 233 33.12 2.28 4.75
C SER A 233 32.39 2.28 6.10
N THR A 234 31.76 3.40 6.46
CA THR A 234 30.96 3.55 7.68
C THR A 234 29.48 3.87 7.42
N THR A 235 29.07 4.14 6.17
CA THR A 235 27.69 4.48 5.77
C THR A 235 27.03 3.33 5.03
N SER A 236 25.87 2.86 5.53
CA SER A 236 25.14 1.70 4.98
C SER A 236 23.62 1.88 4.98
N TYR A 237 22.94 1.23 4.05
CA TYR A 237 21.47 1.15 3.96
C TYR A 237 20.99 -0.31 3.90
N SER A 238 19.70 -0.57 4.11
CA SER A 238 19.17 -1.93 3.97
C SER A 238 18.85 -2.27 2.51
N TYR A 239 19.21 -3.49 2.07
CA TYR A 239 18.90 -4.02 0.74
C TYR A 239 17.60 -4.85 0.75
N ILE A 240 16.95 -4.94 1.92
CA ILE A 240 15.86 -5.86 2.27
C ILE A 240 14.94 -5.21 3.30
N ASP A 241 13.75 -5.77 3.51
CA ASP A 241 12.95 -5.47 4.69
C ASP A 241 13.70 -5.87 5.98
N LEU A 242 13.52 -5.05 7.02
CA LEU A 242 14.08 -5.23 8.35
C LEU A 242 13.12 -5.94 9.31
N LEU A 243 11.83 -6.05 8.97
CA LEU A 243 10.81 -6.81 9.70
C LEU A 243 10.91 -8.33 9.42
N CYS A 244 12.10 -8.89 9.63
CA CYS A 244 12.41 -10.27 9.28
C CYS A 244 13.52 -10.86 10.15
N ALA A 245 13.48 -12.18 10.38
CA ALA A 245 14.36 -12.88 11.32
C ALA A 245 15.84 -12.95 10.86
N LYS A 246 16.77 -13.14 11.81
CA LYS A 246 18.23 -13.25 11.60
C LYS A 246 18.60 -14.27 10.51
N GLN A 247 17.86 -15.37 10.48
CA GLN A 247 17.96 -16.50 9.55
C GLN A 247 17.40 -16.13 8.18
N ASP A 248 16.15 -15.64 8.12
CA ASP A 248 15.47 -15.22 6.89
C ASP A 248 16.29 -14.15 6.14
N ARG A 249 16.76 -13.11 6.84
CA ARG A 249 17.59 -12.03 6.26
C ARG A 249 18.90 -12.58 5.71
N ARG A 250 19.62 -13.42 6.46
CA ARG A 250 20.87 -14.06 5.99
C ARG A 250 20.63 -14.96 4.79
N LYS A 251 19.51 -15.68 4.73
CA LYS A 251 19.12 -16.47 3.56
C LYS A 251 18.84 -15.57 2.35
N LEU A 252 17.99 -14.55 2.49
CA LEU A 252 17.62 -13.65 1.38
C LEU A 252 18.85 -12.94 0.78
N LEU A 253 19.79 -12.49 1.63
CA LEU A 253 21.04 -11.87 1.19
C LEU A 253 21.97 -12.85 0.46
N LYS A 254 22.04 -14.12 0.91
CA LYS A 254 22.80 -15.17 0.25
C LYS A 254 22.17 -15.61 -1.08
N ASP A 255 20.85 -15.77 -1.12
CA ASP A 255 20.10 -16.24 -2.30
C ASP A 255 20.05 -15.21 -3.44
N THR A 256 20.07 -13.91 -3.13
CA THR A 256 19.91 -12.83 -4.13
C THR A 256 21.19 -12.02 -4.39
N TRP A 257 22.03 -11.82 -3.36
CA TRP A 257 23.28 -11.03 -3.45
C TRP A 257 24.55 -11.85 -3.15
N TYR A 258 24.45 -13.17 -2.97
CA TYR A 258 25.59 -14.10 -2.87
C TYR A 258 26.57 -13.86 -1.70
N PHE A 259 26.18 -13.12 -0.65
CA PHE A 259 27.00 -12.89 0.55
C PHE A 259 26.29 -13.24 1.86
N HIS A 260 27.06 -13.42 2.94
CA HIS A 260 26.54 -13.64 4.30
C HIS A 260 26.71 -12.38 5.14
N CYS A 261 25.62 -11.88 5.73
CA CYS A 261 25.66 -10.63 6.49
C CYS A 261 26.29 -10.79 7.89
N GLN A 262 27.25 -9.91 8.20
CA GLN A 262 28.02 -9.85 9.45
C GLN A 262 27.91 -8.49 10.17
N CYS A 263 26.93 -7.63 9.79
CA CYS A 263 26.70 -6.36 10.49
C CYS A 263 26.32 -6.55 11.96
N GLU A 264 26.41 -5.49 12.79
CA GLU A 264 26.17 -5.55 14.24
C GLU A 264 24.91 -6.32 14.65
N ARG A 265 23.75 -6.08 14.04
CA ARG A 265 22.49 -6.80 14.34
C ARG A 265 22.52 -8.29 14.00
N CYS A 266 23.33 -8.69 13.04
CA CYS A 266 23.53 -10.11 12.70
C CYS A 266 24.58 -10.78 13.60
N ALA A 267 25.31 -10.01 14.43
CA ALA A 267 26.16 -10.49 15.51
C ALA A 267 25.43 -10.44 16.87
N ASP A 268 24.57 -9.44 17.08
CA ASP A 268 23.71 -9.25 18.25
C ASP A 268 22.79 -10.46 18.48
N ASP A 269 22.91 -11.11 19.64
CA ASP A 269 22.08 -12.25 20.05
C ASP A 269 20.87 -11.85 20.90
N SER A 270 20.76 -10.58 21.33
CA SER A 270 19.48 -10.07 21.86
C SER A 270 18.38 -10.10 20.80
N GLU A 271 18.75 -10.07 19.50
CA GLU A 271 17.83 -10.26 18.37
C GLU A 271 17.08 -11.61 18.43
N ASN A 272 17.61 -12.65 19.09
CA ASN A 272 16.98 -13.97 19.10
C ASN A 272 15.55 -13.94 19.69
N ILE A 273 15.21 -12.91 20.48
CA ILE A 273 13.85 -12.61 20.96
C ILE A 273 12.80 -12.47 19.83
N LEU A 274 13.21 -11.97 18.64
CA LEU A 274 12.34 -11.87 17.46
C LEU A 274 11.87 -13.23 16.93
N THR A 275 12.48 -14.32 17.41
CA THR A 275 12.14 -15.70 17.08
C THR A 275 11.69 -16.51 18.30
N SER A 276 11.43 -15.84 19.43
CA SER A 276 11.03 -16.50 20.68
C SER A 276 9.63 -17.13 20.62
N MET A 277 9.38 -18.05 21.54
CA MET A 277 8.10 -18.73 21.76
C MET A 277 7.68 -18.57 23.22
N PHE A 278 6.39 -18.71 23.53
CA PHE A 278 5.96 -18.84 24.93
C PHE A 278 6.32 -20.23 25.47
N CYS A 279 6.71 -20.30 26.75
CA CYS A 279 6.82 -21.56 27.46
C CYS A 279 5.42 -22.20 27.64
N PRO A 280 5.14 -23.39 27.09
CA PRO A 280 3.80 -24.00 27.16
C PRO A 280 3.44 -24.48 28.59
N GLN A 281 4.43 -24.57 29.47
CA GLN A 281 4.30 -25.02 30.86
C GLN A 281 4.09 -23.85 31.85
N CYS A 282 3.96 -22.61 31.37
CA CYS A 282 3.63 -21.44 32.20
C CYS A 282 2.16 -21.02 32.04
N PRO A 283 1.56 -20.36 33.06
CA PRO A 283 0.30 -19.63 32.89
C PRO A 283 0.40 -18.62 31.74
N ARG A 284 -0.60 -18.59 30.85
CA ARG A 284 -0.54 -17.84 29.57
C ARG A 284 -0.43 -16.33 29.73
N ASP A 285 -1.08 -15.78 30.74
CA ASP A 285 -1.02 -14.39 31.18
C ASP A 285 0.38 -13.96 31.68
N ASN A 286 1.22 -14.93 32.05
CA ASN A 286 2.48 -14.71 32.72
C ASN A 286 3.60 -15.62 32.15
N ALA A 287 3.51 -16.02 30.89
CA ALA A 287 4.42 -16.98 30.27
C ALA A 287 5.82 -16.39 30.02
N ALA A 288 6.87 -17.22 30.19
CA ALA A 288 8.22 -16.85 29.80
C ALA A 288 8.39 -16.93 28.27
N CYS A 289 9.13 -15.98 27.68
CA CYS A 289 9.56 -16.05 26.29
C CYS A 289 10.90 -16.81 26.21
N LEU A 290 10.98 -17.86 25.41
CA LEU A 290 12.15 -18.72 25.22
C LEU A 290 12.65 -18.59 23.78
N CYS A 291 13.96 -18.49 23.58
CA CYS A 291 14.60 -18.34 22.28
C CYS A 291 15.06 -19.72 21.75
N PRO A 292 14.39 -20.32 20.75
CA PRO A 292 14.82 -21.61 20.20
C PRO A 292 16.09 -21.51 19.34
N PHE A 293 16.32 -20.36 18.71
CA PHE A 293 17.47 -20.12 17.83
C PHE A 293 18.54 -19.24 18.50
N GLY A 294 19.80 -19.49 18.13
CA GLY A 294 20.96 -18.83 18.73
C GLY A 294 21.29 -19.33 20.14
N PRO A 295 22.26 -18.68 20.81
CA PRO A 295 22.54 -18.85 22.24
C PRO A 295 21.56 -18.06 23.12
N SER A 296 21.33 -18.54 24.34
CA SER A 296 20.61 -17.86 25.41
C SER A 296 20.81 -18.58 26.75
N ASP A 297 20.78 -17.85 27.87
CA ASP A 297 21.05 -18.37 29.23
C ASP A 297 20.15 -19.55 29.64
N HIS A 298 18.99 -19.69 29.01
CA HIS A 298 18.00 -20.74 29.25
C HIS A 298 18.10 -21.92 28.27
N LYS A 299 19.20 -22.03 27.51
CA LYS A 299 19.42 -23.07 26.50
C LYS A 299 20.75 -23.76 26.71
N ASP A 300 20.73 -25.08 26.90
CA ASP A 300 21.94 -25.86 27.09
C ASP A 300 22.73 -25.98 25.77
N GLU A 301 24.05 -25.76 25.83
CA GLU A 301 24.89 -25.73 24.62
C GLU A 301 25.04 -27.10 23.97
N GLN A 302 25.09 -28.18 24.75
CA GLN A 302 25.39 -29.53 24.25
C GLN A 302 24.14 -30.25 23.74
N SER A 303 23.06 -30.26 24.52
CA SER A 303 21.79 -30.91 24.17
C SER A 303 20.84 -30.02 23.35
N GLN A 304 21.12 -28.71 23.27
CA GLN A 304 20.26 -27.69 22.65
C GLN A 304 18.85 -27.55 23.29
N LEU A 305 18.60 -28.20 24.43
CA LEU A 305 17.32 -28.15 25.14
C LEU A 305 17.09 -26.81 25.84
N LEU A 306 15.84 -26.34 25.83
CA LEU A 306 15.40 -25.12 26.50
C LEU A 306 14.91 -25.46 27.91
N THR A 307 15.45 -24.81 28.95
CA THR A 307 14.97 -24.92 30.33
C THR A 307 14.38 -23.59 30.78
N CYS A 308 13.07 -23.55 30.99
CA CYS A 308 12.35 -22.31 31.26
C CYS A 308 12.84 -21.65 32.56
N PRO A 309 13.34 -20.40 32.53
CA PRO A 309 13.89 -19.73 33.72
C PRO A 309 12.80 -19.32 34.73
N LYS A 310 11.52 -19.57 34.44
CA LYS A 310 10.36 -19.16 35.25
C LYS A 310 9.65 -20.30 35.97
N CYS A 311 9.52 -21.46 35.33
CA CYS A 311 8.94 -22.67 35.94
C CYS A 311 9.97 -23.80 36.15
N GLY A 312 11.20 -23.65 35.70
CA GLY A 312 12.26 -24.66 35.82
C GLY A 312 12.12 -25.86 34.87
N THR A 313 11.03 -25.96 34.10
CA THR A 313 10.79 -27.10 33.21
C THR A 313 11.70 -27.06 31.98
N THR A 314 12.45 -28.14 31.76
CA THR A 314 13.11 -28.43 30.47
C THR A 314 12.07 -28.88 29.44
N LEU A 315 11.95 -28.16 28.34
CA LEU A 315 11.04 -28.45 27.25
C LEU A 315 11.53 -29.65 26.44
N LYS A 316 10.59 -30.44 25.94
CA LYS A 316 10.85 -31.54 25.00
C LYS A 316 11.03 -30.99 23.57
N PRO A 317 11.78 -31.69 22.69
CA PRO A 317 11.96 -31.25 21.30
C PRO A 317 10.65 -30.99 20.55
N GLU A 318 9.60 -31.76 20.83
CA GLU A 318 8.29 -31.64 20.15
C GLU A 318 7.60 -30.31 20.48
N GLU A 319 7.70 -29.84 21.72
CA GLU A 319 7.14 -28.56 22.18
C GLU A 319 7.81 -27.38 21.47
N VAL A 320 9.13 -27.46 21.26
CA VAL A 320 9.90 -26.44 20.53
C VAL A 320 9.60 -26.51 19.03
N MET A 321 9.44 -27.71 18.48
CA MET A 321 9.13 -27.93 17.07
C MET A 321 7.74 -27.42 16.67
N GLU A 322 6.75 -27.38 17.57
CA GLU A 322 5.46 -26.73 17.27
C GLU A 322 5.63 -25.24 16.95
N ALA A 323 6.40 -24.50 17.77
CA ALA A 323 6.66 -23.08 17.52
C ALA A 323 7.47 -22.85 16.24
N ILE A 324 8.48 -23.69 15.97
CA ILE A 324 9.27 -23.62 14.72
C ILE A 324 8.40 -23.93 13.50
N ALA A 325 7.50 -24.91 13.59
CA ALA A 325 6.56 -25.24 12.52
C ALA A 325 5.53 -24.12 12.30
N ALA A 326 5.04 -23.47 13.36
CA ALA A 326 4.19 -22.29 13.27
C ALA A 326 4.89 -21.15 12.51
N MET A 327 6.12 -20.79 12.89
CA MET A 327 6.92 -19.76 12.20
C MET A 327 7.13 -20.10 10.71
N ARG A 328 7.48 -21.35 10.41
CA ARG A 328 7.63 -21.82 9.01
C ARG A 328 6.32 -21.75 8.22
N PHE A 329 5.20 -22.18 8.81
CA PHE A 329 3.89 -22.11 8.19
C PHE A 329 3.45 -20.67 7.91
N ILE A 330 3.70 -19.75 8.84
CA ILE A 330 3.38 -18.32 8.67
C ILE A 330 4.12 -17.73 7.47
N ASN A 331 5.45 -17.92 7.37
CA ASN A 331 6.19 -17.49 6.17
C ASN A 331 5.67 -18.20 4.91
N GLU A 332 5.51 -19.54 4.90
CA GLU A 332 5.05 -20.29 3.71
C GLU A 332 3.65 -19.88 3.24
N ILE A 333 2.80 -19.35 4.12
CA ILE A 333 1.47 -18.86 3.79
C ILE A 333 1.54 -17.40 3.31
N LEU A 334 2.27 -16.52 3.98
CA LEU A 334 2.39 -15.10 3.62
C LEU A 334 3.24 -14.84 2.36
N ASP A 335 4.29 -15.64 2.12
CA ASP A 335 5.15 -15.53 0.93
C ASP A 335 4.43 -16.00 -0.36
N LYS A 336 3.28 -16.68 -0.24
CA LYS A 336 2.47 -17.08 -1.40
C LYS A 336 1.64 -15.90 -1.90
N THR A 337 1.93 -15.50 -3.14
CA THR A 337 1.18 -14.51 -3.95
C THR A 337 -0.30 -14.85 -4.18
N ASP A 338 -0.81 -15.95 -3.61
CA ASP A 338 -2.23 -16.30 -3.66
C ASP A 338 -3.10 -15.50 -2.67
N PHE A 339 -2.53 -14.80 -1.69
CA PHE A 339 -3.29 -13.89 -0.81
C PHE A 339 -4.06 -12.82 -1.59
N GLU A 340 -3.40 -12.14 -2.53
CA GLU A 340 -4.04 -11.15 -3.42
C GLU A 340 -5.18 -11.77 -4.26
N ARG A 341 -5.09 -13.08 -4.52
CA ARG A 341 -6.05 -13.85 -5.32
C ARG A 341 -7.18 -14.46 -4.48
N MET A 342 -7.00 -14.57 -3.17
CA MET A 342 -7.94 -15.24 -2.25
C MET A 342 -9.19 -14.39 -1.98
N GLY A 343 -9.05 -13.06 -2.05
CA GLY A 343 -10.13 -12.08 -1.85
C GLY A 343 -10.35 -11.71 -0.38
N ARG A 344 -10.60 -10.41 -0.11
CA ARG A 344 -10.59 -9.80 1.23
C ARG A 344 -11.31 -10.61 2.34
N PRO A 345 -12.54 -11.14 2.16
CA PRO A 345 -13.21 -11.87 3.25
C PRO A 345 -12.49 -13.17 3.65
N LYS A 346 -11.91 -13.89 2.69
CA LYS A 346 -11.17 -15.13 2.98
C LYS A 346 -9.78 -14.88 3.54
N ALA A 347 -9.11 -13.85 3.03
CA ALA A 347 -7.83 -13.40 3.58
C ALA A 347 -8.00 -12.94 5.04
N LEU A 348 -9.07 -12.20 5.35
CA LEU A 348 -9.44 -11.78 6.70
C LEU A 348 -9.64 -12.99 7.63
N SER A 349 -10.58 -13.90 7.32
CA SER A 349 -10.86 -15.12 8.12
C SER A 349 -9.58 -15.92 8.42
N LEU A 350 -8.77 -16.19 7.40
CA LEU A 350 -7.52 -16.95 7.53
C LEU A 350 -6.52 -16.26 8.47
N LEU A 351 -6.35 -14.94 8.35
CA LEU A 351 -5.41 -14.18 9.16
C LEU A 351 -5.90 -13.98 10.60
N GLU A 352 -7.22 -13.85 10.81
CA GLU A 352 -7.84 -13.84 12.13
C GLU A 352 -7.67 -15.19 12.82
N GLY A 353 -7.99 -16.31 12.15
CA GLY A 353 -7.76 -17.66 12.68
C GLY A 353 -6.28 -17.96 12.96
N MET A 354 -5.36 -17.50 12.10
CA MET A 354 -3.92 -17.60 12.35
C MET A 354 -3.49 -16.78 13.57
N ALA A 355 -3.99 -15.56 13.75
CA ALA A 355 -3.68 -14.73 14.91
C ALA A 355 -4.24 -15.34 16.21
N ILE A 356 -5.51 -15.78 16.20
CA ILE A 356 -6.20 -16.41 17.34
C ILE A 356 -5.48 -17.68 17.79
N ARG A 357 -4.98 -18.49 16.84
CA ARG A 357 -4.16 -19.67 17.10
C ARG A 357 -2.79 -19.31 17.66
N PHE A 358 -2.00 -18.55 16.89
CA PHE A 358 -0.57 -18.44 17.15
C PHE A 358 -0.20 -17.47 18.28
N ARG A 359 -1.12 -16.58 18.72
CA ARG A 359 -0.92 -15.75 19.93
C ARG A 359 -0.67 -16.55 21.22
N HIS A 360 -1.01 -17.85 21.24
CA HIS A 360 -0.78 -18.73 22.40
C HIS A 360 0.58 -19.46 22.35
N VAL A 361 1.28 -19.40 21.20
CA VAL A 361 2.56 -20.09 20.95
C VAL A 361 3.69 -19.07 20.74
N LEU A 362 3.40 -17.96 20.07
CA LEU A 362 4.34 -16.91 19.70
C LEU A 362 3.98 -15.60 20.43
N PRO A 363 4.92 -14.96 21.15
CA PRO A 363 4.69 -13.65 21.76
C PRO A 363 4.56 -12.55 20.69
N PRO A 364 3.97 -11.38 21.01
CA PRO A 364 3.86 -10.27 20.06
C PRO A 364 5.19 -9.67 19.60
N THR A 365 6.28 -9.95 20.34
CA THR A 365 7.67 -9.65 19.96
C THR A 365 8.23 -10.58 18.89
N ASN A 366 7.58 -11.72 18.61
CA ASN A 366 7.98 -12.63 17.55
C ASN A 366 7.62 -12.04 16.17
N VAL A 367 8.60 -11.96 15.28
CA VAL A 367 8.47 -11.31 13.98
C VAL A 367 7.48 -12.02 13.05
N TYR A 368 7.29 -13.34 13.18
CA TYR A 368 6.31 -14.08 12.41
C TYR A 368 4.88 -13.75 12.88
N PHE A 369 4.64 -13.64 14.18
CA PHE A 369 3.36 -13.15 14.70
C PHE A 369 3.09 -11.71 14.25
N CYS A 370 4.11 -10.85 14.31
CA CYS A 370 4.02 -9.48 13.79
C CYS A 370 3.66 -9.43 12.30
N LYS A 371 4.23 -10.32 11.46
CA LYS A 371 3.87 -10.45 10.04
C LYS A 371 2.39 -10.80 9.83
N ILE A 372 1.79 -11.67 10.66
CA ILE A 372 0.33 -11.94 10.60
C ILE A 372 -0.45 -10.63 10.80
N VAL A 373 -0.11 -9.86 11.83
CA VAL A 373 -0.78 -8.59 12.14
C VAL A 373 -0.59 -7.55 11.03
N GLN A 374 0.61 -7.41 10.47
CA GLN A 374 0.85 -6.51 9.33
C GLN A 374 0.09 -6.95 8.06
N ALA A 375 -0.15 -8.24 7.86
CA ALA A 375 -0.99 -8.75 6.77
C ALA A 375 -2.50 -8.60 7.05
N LEU A 376 -2.90 -8.57 8.32
CA LEU A 376 -4.30 -8.42 8.77
C LEU A 376 -4.80 -6.98 8.66
N LEU A 377 -4.00 -5.99 9.08
CA LEU A 377 -4.36 -4.56 9.11
C LEU A 377 -5.03 -4.02 7.82
N PRO A 378 -4.60 -4.36 6.58
CA PRO A 378 -5.24 -3.90 5.34
C PRO A 378 -6.65 -4.49 5.08
N HIS A 379 -7.07 -5.48 5.87
CA HIS A 379 -8.35 -6.16 5.73
C HIS A 379 -9.37 -5.74 6.79
N ILE A 380 -8.94 -5.13 7.90
CA ILE A 380 -9.78 -4.49 8.92
C ILE A 380 -10.55 -3.30 8.31
N ASP A 381 -11.71 -2.94 8.86
CA ASP A 381 -12.44 -1.75 8.41
C ASP A 381 -11.76 -0.46 8.90
N GLN A 382 -11.76 0.58 8.05
CA GLN A 382 -11.12 1.86 8.38
C GLN A 382 -11.91 2.70 9.41
N SER A 383 -13.16 2.31 9.68
CA SER A 383 -13.95 2.88 10.78
C SER A 383 -13.67 2.21 12.14
N ASP A 384 -13.09 1.00 12.15
CA ASP A 384 -12.76 0.24 13.36
C ASP A 384 -11.42 0.68 13.97
N ASN A 385 -11.40 1.95 14.40
CA ASN A 385 -10.23 2.62 14.95
C ASN A 385 -9.74 1.95 16.25
N GLY A 386 -10.64 1.39 17.06
CA GLY A 386 -10.29 0.65 18.28
C GLY A 386 -9.47 -0.61 17.99
N ARG A 387 -9.94 -1.44 17.05
CA ARG A 387 -9.21 -2.66 16.65
C ARG A 387 -7.91 -2.34 15.90
N LEU A 388 -7.89 -1.29 15.09
CA LEU A 388 -6.67 -0.81 14.44
C LEU A 388 -5.63 -0.32 15.46
N LEU A 389 -6.06 0.38 16.52
CA LEU A 389 -5.22 0.81 17.63
C LEU A 389 -4.66 -0.38 18.41
N GLU A 390 -5.51 -1.34 18.80
CA GLU A 390 -5.11 -2.58 19.49
C GLU A 390 -4.04 -3.33 18.70
N LEU A 391 -4.31 -3.63 17.43
CA LEU A 391 -3.40 -4.40 16.57
C LEU A 391 -2.07 -3.68 16.30
N HIS A 392 -2.07 -2.34 16.18
CA HIS A 392 -0.83 -1.58 16.08
C HIS A 392 -0.04 -1.60 17.39
N LEU A 393 -0.67 -1.29 18.54
CA LEU A 393 -0.02 -1.31 19.86
C LEU A 393 0.56 -2.68 20.21
N LEU A 394 -0.18 -3.75 19.90
CA LEU A 394 0.20 -5.15 20.19
C LEU A 394 1.59 -5.51 19.62
N VAL A 395 1.96 -4.97 18.46
CA VAL A 395 3.21 -5.32 17.77
C VAL A 395 4.25 -4.20 17.74
N GLU A 396 3.95 -3.03 18.31
CA GLU A 396 4.86 -1.88 18.41
C GLU A 396 6.27 -2.25 18.94
N PRO A 397 6.41 -3.12 19.97
CA PRO A 397 7.73 -3.56 20.44
C PRO A 397 8.52 -4.36 19.40
N CYS A 398 7.85 -5.18 18.58
CA CYS A 398 8.50 -5.90 17.49
C CYS A 398 8.97 -4.94 16.39
N ILE A 399 8.16 -3.94 16.04
CA ILE A 399 8.53 -2.92 15.05
C ILE A 399 9.75 -2.12 15.54
N ARG A 400 9.77 -1.70 16.81
CA ARG A 400 10.93 -1.00 17.41
C ARG A 400 12.20 -1.85 17.41
N GLN A 401 12.11 -3.14 17.75
CA GLN A 401 13.27 -4.03 17.73
C GLN A 401 13.78 -4.30 16.30
N CYS A 402 12.91 -4.21 15.29
CA CYS A 402 13.27 -4.44 13.89
C CYS A 402 13.85 -3.22 13.18
N TYR A 403 13.54 -2.00 13.60
CA TYR A 403 13.86 -0.77 12.85
C TYR A 403 14.73 0.23 13.64
N PRO A 404 15.78 0.82 13.04
CA PRO A 404 16.52 1.93 13.66
C PRO A 404 15.60 3.11 14.02
N HIS A 405 15.93 3.85 15.08
CA HIS A 405 15.02 4.83 15.70
C HIS A 405 14.37 5.82 14.70
N ASN A 406 15.14 6.52 13.85
CA ASN A 406 14.55 7.47 12.88
C ASN A 406 14.08 6.82 11.56
N HIS A 407 13.92 5.49 11.49
CA HIS A 407 13.53 4.83 10.24
C HIS A 407 12.07 5.17 9.86
N PRO A 408 11.78 5.60 8.61
CA PRO A 408 10.45 6.11 8.26
C PRO A 408 9.30 5.09 8.43
N ALA A 409 9.57 3.79 8.33
CA ALA A 409 8.54 2.77 8.55
C ALA A 409 8.11 2.68 10.03
N LEU A 410 9.03 2.87 10.98
CA LEU A 410 8.70 2.99 12.40
C LEU A 410 7.94 4.30 12.65
N ALA A 411 8.40 5.42 12.08
CA ALA A 411 7.71 6.71 12.22
C ALA A 411 6.27 6.65 11.69
N PHE A 412 6.03 5.92 10.59
CA PHE A 412 4.68 5.70 10.06
C PHE A 412 3.83 4.80 10.97
N HIS A 413 4.39 3.71 11.51
CA HIS A 413 3.69 2.84 12.45
C HIS A 413 3.26 3.60 13.72
N LEU A 414 4.16 4.40 14.31
CA LEU A 414 3.87 5.24 15.48
C LEU A 414 2.84 6.33 15.15
N ARG A 415 2.93 6.97 13.98
CA ARG A 415 1.91 7.93 13.49
C ARG A 415 0.52 7.29 13.42
N ASN A 416 0.43 6.04 12.96
CA ASN A 416 -0.85 5.33 12.88
C ASN A 416 -1.45 5.06 14.26
N ILE A 417 -0.65 4.60 15.23
CA ILE A 417 -1.09 4.47 16.64
C ILE A 417 -1.67 5.80 17.13
N GLY A 418 -0.95 6.89 16.91
CA GLY A 418 -1.38 8.21 17.36
C GLY A 418 -2.67 8.73 16.70
N ILE A 419 -2.91 8.37 15.43
CA ILE A 419 -4.18 8.66 14.73
C ILE A 419 -5.32 7.82 15.31
N PHE A 420 -5.15 6.51 15.43
CA PHE A 420 -6.23 5.65 15.93
C PHE A 420 -6.57 5.97 17.40
N ALA A 421 -5.57 6.34 18.22
CA ALA A 421 -5.78 6.88 19.56
C ALA A 421 -6.59 8.19 19.56
N LYS A 422 -6.31 9.13 18.63
CA LYS A 422 -7.11 10.37 18.47
C LYS A 422 -8.56 10.04 18.14
N GLU A 423 -8.81 9.12 17.20
CA GLU A 423 -10.16 8.70 16.81
C GLU A 423 -10.86 7.81 17.87
N GLN A 424 -10.16 7.41 18.94
CA GLN A 424 -10.73 6.83 20.17
C GLN A 424 -10.76 7.83 21.35
N ASN A 425 -10.40 9.10 21.11
CA ASN A 425 -10.30 10.17 22.13
C ASN A 425 -9.29 9.87 23.27
N GLU A 426 -8.34 8.96 23.05
CA GLU A 426 -7.19 8.67 23.93
C GLU A 426 -6.08 9.73 23.71
N LEU A 427 -6.38 10.99 24.00
CA LEU A 427 -5.57 12.13 23.53
C LEU A 427 -4.12 12.12 24.03
N GLN A 428 -3.84 11.63 25.24
CA GLN A 428 -2.47 11.56 25.77
C GLN A 428 -1.63 10.48 25.06
N ILE A 429 -2.26 9.41 24.60
CA ILE A 429 -1.63 8.37 23.77
C ILE A 429 -1.42 8.92 22.36
N ALA A 430 -2.41 9.63 21.82
CA ALA A 430 -2.32 10.31 20.52
C ALA A 430 -1.15 11.32 20.47
N GLU A 431 -1.08 12.24 21.44
CA GLU A 431 -0.03 13.26 21.53
C GLU A 431 1.36 12.64 21.63
N LYS A 432 1.54 11.66 22.52
CA LYS A 432 2.81 10.93 22.71
C LYS A 432 3.34 10.36 21.39
N TYR A 433 2.51 9.56 20.70
CA TYR A 433 2.93 8.84 19.50
C TYR A 433 3.07 9.74 18.27
N LEU A 434 2.20 10.76 18.12
CA LEU A 434 2.34 11.76 17.05
C LEU A 434 3.57 12.66 17.26
N THR A 435 3.90 13.02 18.51
CA THR A 435 5.09 13.82 18.83
C THR A 435 6.38 13.07 18.51
N GLU A 436 6.46 11.77 18.83
CA GLU A 436 7.61 10.94 18.47
C GLU A 436 7.74 10.82 16.94
N ALA A 437 6.67 10.41 16.26
CA ALA A 437 6.62 10.27 14.81
C ALA A 437 6.97 11.58 14.07
N LEU A 438 6.47 12.72 14.55
CA LEU A 438 6.76 14.02 13.97
C LEU A 438 8.25 14.36 14.03
N ARG A 439 8.90 14.16 15.19
CA ARG A 439 10.35 14.39 15.35
C ARG A 439 11.16 13.51 14.39
N MET A 440 10.80 12.24 14.26
CA MET A 440 11.46 11.31 13.34
C MET A 440 11.30 11.74 11.88
N PHE A 441 10.08 12.11 11.45
CA PHE A 441 9.83 12.62 10.09
C PHE A 441 10.54 13.95 9.81
N GLN A 442 10.57 14.87 10.78
CA GLN A 442 11.35 16.12 10.70
C GLN A 442 12.84 15.83 10.50
N PHE A 443 13.41 14.86 11.23
CA PHE A 443 14.83 14.51 11.14
C PHE A 443 15.20 13.85 9.80
N VAL A 444 14.45 12.83 9.37
CA VAL A 444 14.82 11.98 8.21
C VAL A 444 14.26 12.50 6.89
N MET A 445 13.01 12.97 6.84
CA MET A 445 12.36 13.43 5.60
C MET A 445 12.50 14.95 5.40
N GLY A 446 12.50 15.71 6.50
CA GLY A 446 12.57 17.16 6.53
C GLY A 446 11.20 17.83 6.74
N PRO A 447 11.16 19.10 7.18
CA PRO A 447 9.93 19.78 7.60
C PRO A 447 8.89 19.99 6.49
N GLN A 448 9.31 20.12 5.22
CA GLN A 448 8.40 20.28 4.07
C GLN A 448 7.89 18.96 3.48
N HIS A 449 8.26 17.80 4.03
CA HIS A 449 7.77 16.52 3.52
C HIS A 449 6.30 16.27 3.91
N SER A 450 5.54 15.65 3.00
CA SER A 450 4.10 15.41 3.17
C SER A 450 3.73 14.65 4.44
N LEU A 451 4.50 13.63 4.85
CA LEU A 451 4.23 12.91 6.10
C LEU A 451 4.54 13.79 7.32
N THR A 452 5.53 14.68 7.23
CA THR A 452 5.86 15.61 8.30
C THR A 452 4.74 16.62 8.51
N THR A 453 4.27 17.28 7.44
CA THR A 453 3.22 18.31 7.54
C THR A 453 1.86 17.71 7.93
N LEU A 454 1.51 16.54 7.40
CA LEU A 454 0.29 15.82 7.77
C LEU A 454 0.33 15.25 9.21
N THR A 455 1.51 15.06 9.81
CA THR A 455 1.61 14.65 11.22
C THR A 455 1.56 15.87 12.15
N ALA A 456 2.18 16.98 11.76
CA ALA A 456 2.12 18.24 12.48
C ALA A 456 0.68 18.78 12.59
N ALA A 457 -0.09 18.74 11.50
CA ALA A 457 -1.48 19.21 11.49
C ALA A 457 -2.37 18.45 12.49
N ILE A 458 -2.27 17.12 12.55
CA ILE A 458 -3.06 16.28 13.45
C ILE A 458 -2.66 16.51 14.92
N LEU A 459 -1.36 16.71 15.19
CA LEU A 459 -0.89 17.07 16.54
C LEU A 459 -1.36 18.47 16.96
N GLU A 460 -1.35 19.44 16.04
CA GLU A 460 -1.90 20.78 16.28
C GLU A 460 -3.42 20.77 16.57
N GLU A 461 -4.20 19.90 15.94
CA GLU A 461 -5.63 19.71 16.24
C GLU A 461 -5.86 19.25 17.69
N ILE A 462 -5.07 18.29 18.17
CA ILE A 462 -5.15 17.78 19.55
C ILE A 462 -4.81 18.88 20.54
N ILE A 463 -3.66 19.56 20.37
CA ILE A 463 -3.19 20.61 21.28
C ILE A 463 -4.18 21.78 21.37
N LYS A 464 -4.81 22.16 20.25
CA LYS A 464 -5.86 23.21 20.23
C LYS A 464 -7.12 22.73 20.96
N GLY A 465 -7.56 21.50 20.70
CA GLY A 465 -8.73 20.90 21.35
C GLY A 465 -8.56 20.71 22.87
N GLU A 466 -7.36 20.36 23.34
CA GLU A 466 -7.07 20.29 24.78
C GLU A 466 -6.99 21.68 25.42
N GLY A 467 -6.40 22.67 24.75
CA GLY A 467 -6.42 24.06 25.21
C GLY A 467 -7.84 24.62 25.35
N GLU A 468 -8.74 24.31 24.41
CA GLU A 468 -10.16 24.67 24.51
C GLU A 468 -10.88 23.93 25.66
N LYS A 469 -10.58 22.64 25.88
CA LYS A 469 -11.11 21.86 27.02
C LYS A 469 -10.62 22.40 28.38
N GLU A 470 -9.39 22.88 28.46
CA GLU A 470 -8.85 23.52 29.67
C GLU A 470 -9.57 24.83 29.95
N ILE A 471 -9.66 25.72 28.96
CA ILE A 471 -10.36 27.01 29.07
C ILE A 471 -11.82 26.83 29.50
N ARG A 472 -12.54 25.83 28.96
CA ARG A 472 -13.93 25.54 29.38
C ARG A 472 -14.04 25.13 30.84
N ARG A 473 -13.07 24.35 31.36
CA ARG A 473 -12.98 24.01 32.79
C ARG A 473 -12.66 25.24 33.64
N GLU A 474 -11.67 26.05 33.26
CA GLU A 474 -11.31 27.27 33.99
C GLU A 474 -12.47 28.27 34.12
N ILE A 475 -13.26 28.48 33.06
CA ILE A 475 -14.38 29.43 33.08
C ILE A 475 -15.71 28.81 33.54
N GLY A 476 -15.73 27.52 33.89
CA GLY A 476 -16.92 26.77 34.30
C GLY A 476 -18.02 26.73 33.23
N TRP A 477 -17.65 26.64 31.95
CA TRP A 477 -18.60 26.77 30.84
C TRP A 477 -19.60 25.62 30.78
N ASP A 478 -19.11 24.39 30.88
CA ASP A 478 -19.96 23.20 30.76
C ASP A 478 -20.95 23.08 31.95
N GLN A 479 -20.56 23.55 33.14
CA GLN A 479 -21.44 23.65 34.32
C GLN A 479 -22.57 24.67 34.10
N LYS A 480 -22.26 25.85 33.58
CA LYS A 480 -23.27 26.89 33.26
C LYS A 480 -24.24 26.40 32.19
N LYS A 481 -23.74 25.69 31.18
CA LYS A 481 -24.55 25.11 30.11
C LYS A 481 -25.50 24.05 30.64
N GLU A 482 -25.06 23.17 31.53
CA GLU A 482 -25.96 22.23 32.24
C GLU A 482 -27.02 22.97 33.08
N GLU A 483 -26.70 24.10 33.72
CA GLU A 483 -27.69 24.90 34.45
C GLU A 483 -28.68 25.63 33.54
N GLU A 484 -28.28 26.02 32.34
CA GLU A 484 -29.15 26.65 31.34
C GLU A 484 -30.10 25.60 30.72
N GLU A 485 -29.59 24.44 30.31
CA GLU A 485 -30.41 23.34 29.78
C GLU A 485 -31.42 22.80 30.83
N LYS A 486 -31.05 22.78 32.12
CA LYS A 486 -31.97 22.43 33.22
C LYS A 486 -32.99 23.53 33.56
N LYS A 487 -32.81 24.77 33.08
CA LYS A 487 -33.81 25.84 33.16
C LYS A 487 -34.74 25.81 31.96
N GLU A 488 -34.20 25.64 30.75
CA GLU A 488 -34.99 25.49 29.52
C GLU A 488 -35.92 24.26 29.61
N GLY A 489 -35.41 23.10 30.01
CA GLY A 489 -36.22 21.90 30.21
C GLY A 489 -37.32 22.03 31.26
N LYS A 490 -37.14 22.91 32.27
CA LYS A 490 -38.19 23.22 33.26
C LYS A 490 -39.24 24.18 32.72
N MET A 491 -38.83 25.23 31.98
CA MET A 491 -39.79 26.12 31.33
C MET A 491 -40.66 25.34 30.33
N GLU A 492 -40.07 24.42 29.57
CA GLU A 492 -40.80 23.51 28.69
C GLU A 492 -41.78 22.56 29.43
N GLU A 493 -41.54 22.26 30.71
CA GLU A 493 -42.40 21.40 31.52
C GLU A 493 -43.53 22.20 32.22
N GLU A 494 -43.25 23.46 32.58
CA GLU A 494 -44.23 24.42 33.11
C GLU A 494 -45.17 24.96 32.00
N GLU A 495 -44.66 25.19 30.78
CA GLU A 495 -45.43 25.65 29.62
C GLU A 495 -46.48 24.60 29.20
N LYS A 496 -46.07 23.33 29.07
CA LYS A 496 -46.99 22.20 28.81
C LYS A 496 -48.04 22.01 29.92
N GLN A 497 -47.72 22.36 31.17
CA GLN A 497 -48.68 22.36 32.29
C GLN A 497 -49.64 23.57 32.32
N MET A 498 -49.40 24.60 31.51
CA MET A 498 -50.35 25.67 31.27
C MET A 498 -51.23 25.38 30.04
N GLU A 499 -50.64 24.93 28.91
CA GLU A 499 -51.38 24.57 27.69
C GLU A 499 -52.50 23.55 27.99
N GLY A 500 -52.20 22.49 28.73
CA GLY A 500 -53.18 21.46 29.10
C GLY A 500 -54.33 21.94 30.01
N LYS A 501 -54.19 23.09 30.69
CA LYS A 501 -55.29 23.68 31.48
C LYS A 501 -56.21 24.54 30.61
N THR A 502 -55.64 25.29 29.66
CA THR A 502 -56.43 26.02 28.67
C THR A 502 -57.27 25.08 27.80
N GLU A 503 -56.78 23.87 27.47
CA GLU A 503 -57.61 22.90 26.73
C GLU A 503 -58.81 22.37 27.56
N GLU A 504 -58.68 22.19 28.88
CA GLU A 504 -59.83 21.85 29.75
C GLU A 504 -60.83 23.01 29.87
N GLU A 505 -60.34 24.26 29.99
CA GLU A 505 -61.21 25.44 30.08
C GLU A 505 -61.94 25.75 28.76
N GLU A 506 -61.28 25.61 27.61
CA GLU A 506 -61.92 25.77 26.30
C GLU A 506 -62.96 24.67 26.02
N GLN A 507 -62.65 23.40 26.32
CA GLN A 507 -63.62 22.30 26.16
C GLN A 507 -64.89 22.53 26.99
N LYS A 508 -64.75 23.07 28.19
CA LYS A 508 -65.87 23.36 29.08
C LYS A 508 -66.77 24.49 28.55
N MET A 509 -66.19 25.61 28.11
CA MET A 509 -66.96 26.70 27.47
C MET A 509 -67.60 26.26 26.14
N GLU A 510 -66.98 25.32 25.43
CA GLU A 510 -67.48 24.73 24.18
C GLU A 510 -68.64 23.74 24.42
N GLU A 511 -68.75 23.12 25.61
CA GLU A 511 -69.97 22.40 26.03
C GLU A 511 -71.07 23.35 26.50
N GLU A 512 -70.76 24.35 27.35
CA GLU A 512 -71.73 25.35 27.82
C GLU A 512 -72.42 26.07 26.63
N ARG A 513 -71.66 26.46 25.60
CA ARG A 513 -72.20 27.04 24.34
C ARG A 513 -73.07 26.09 23.53
N LYS A 514 -72.92 24.76 23.67
CA LYS A 514 -73.77 23.77 23.01
C LYS A 514 -75.07 23.55 23.78
N GLU A 515 -75.05 23.73 25.09
CA GLU A 515 -76.24 23.70 25.94
C GLU A 515 -77.09 24.97 25.73
N GLU A 516 -76.48 26.17 25.76
CA GLU A 516 -77.16 27.44 25.43
C GLU A 516 -77.84 27.41 24.04
N LYS A 517 -77.18 26.82 23.04
CA LYS A 517 -77.77 26.66 21.70
C LYS A 517 -78.99 25.74 21.67
N ARG A 518 -78.96 24.63 22.40
CA ARG A 518 -80.10 23.70 22.50
C ARG A 518 -81.30 24.41 23.14
N GLU A 519 -81.07 25.12 24.24
CA GLU A 519 -82.13 25.93 24.87
C GLU A 519 -82.72 26.99 23.92
N HIS A 520 -81.88 27.64 23.09
CA HIS A 520 -82.35 28.65 22.15
C HIS A 520 -83.13 28.05 20.97
N GLU A 521 -82.71 26.90 20.45
CA GLU A 521 -83.40 26.19 19.36
C GLU A 521 -84.73 25.57 19.83
N GLU A 522 -84.82 25.04 21.07
CA GLU A 522 -86.09 24.59 21.65
C GLU A 522 -87.09 25.75 21.81
N LYS A 523 -86.67 26.86 22.43
CA LYS A 523 -87.53 28.05 22.63
C LYS A 523 -88.07 28.59 21.30
N LYS A 524 -87.26 28.53 20.23
CA LYS A 524 -87.68 29.00 18.90
C LYS A 524 -88.67 28.06 18.20
N MET A 525 -88.61 26.75 18.45
CA MET A 525 -89.55 25.78 17.85
C MET A 525 -90.96 25.79 18.44
N ASP A 526 -91.19 26.47 19.57
CA ASP A 526 -92.54 26.64 20.13
C ASP A 526 -93.22 27.96 19.71
N GLU A 527 -92.47 29.01 19.39
CA GLU A 527 -93.05 30.26 18.86
C GLU A 527 -93.44 30.16 17.37
N GLU A 528 -92.66 29.46 16.54
CA GLU A 528 -92.92 29.32 15.08
C GLU A 528 -94.09 28.35 14.71
N LYS A 529 -94.90 27.91 15.69
CA LYS A 529 -96.12 27.09 15.43
C LYS A 529 -97.39 27.91 15.16
N ASN A 530 -97.38 29.22 15.38
CA ASN A 530 -98.55 30.09 15.15
C ASN A 530 -98.44 30.94 13.86
N GLU A 531 -99.60 31.19 13.26
CA GLU A 531 -99.86 32.27 12.29
C GLU A 531 -99.06 32.28 10.95
N GLY A 532 -98.97 31.14 10.27
CA GLY A 532 -98.66 31.14 8.85
C GLY A 532 -99.81 31.66 7.96
N LYS A 533 -99.79 32.95 7.55
CA LYS A 533 -100.49 33.41 6.32
C LYS A 533 -100.05 34.76 5.71
N THR A 534 -99.62 34.66 4.44
CA THR A 534 -99.78 35.61 3.32
C THR A 534 -99.03 36.96 3.27
N GLU A 535 -98.05 36.98 2.36
CA GLU A 535 -97.80 37.96 1.26
C GLU A 535 -96.80 39.14 1.39
N LYS A 536 -95.85 39.12 0.42
CA LYS A 536 -95.28 40.22 -0.38
C LYS A 536 -94.37 41.29 0.28
N GLY A 537 -93.21 41.50 -0.36
CA GLY A 537 -92.87 42.86 -0.84
C GLY A 537 -91.43 43.36 -0.68
N GLU A 538 -90.56 43.00 -1.63
CA GLU A 538 -89.38 43.81 -2.06
C GLU A 538 -88.24 44.10 -1.04
N LEU A 539 -87.07 44.52 -1.56
CA LEU A 539 -85.80 44.68 -0.81
C LEU A 539 -84.86 45.65 -1.55
N LYS A 540 -84.22 46.60 -0.84
CA LYS A 540 -82.97 47.28 -1.25
C LYS A 540 -82.45 48.31 -0.22
N MET A 541 -81.12 48.32 0.00
CA MET A 541 -80.25 49.50 0.25
C MET A 541 -80.44 50.28 1.59
N GLU A 542 -79.48 51.02 2.20
CA GLU A 542 -78.02 51.25 1.97
C GLU A 542 -77.36 51.92 3.22
N GLU A 543 -76.03 51.72 3.43
CA GLU A 543 -74.95 52.71 3.80
C GLU A 543 -75.09 53.70 5.03
N GLU A 544 -74.09 54.46 5.56
CA GLU A 544 -72.64 54.70 5.28
C GLU A 544 -71.80 55.30 6.50
N VAL A 545 -70.44 55.22 6.43
CA VAL A 545 -69.32 56.22 6.71
C VAL A 545 -69.52 57.44 7.67
N LYS A 546 -68.56 57.97 8.49
CA LYS A 546 -67.21 57.63 9.07
C LYS A 546 -66.70 58.76 10.04
N THR A 547 -65.55 58.61 10.74
CA THR A 547 -64.49 59.67 10.99
C THR A 547 -63.26 59.19 11.81
N GLU A 548 -62.09 59.86 11.67
CA GLU A 548 -60.73 59.52 12.20
C GLU A 548 -59.91 60.81 12.58
N GLU A 549 -58.74 60.86 13.27
CA GLU A 549 -57.79 59.85 13.83
C GLU A 549 -57.65 59.91 15.39
N GLU A 550 -56.60 60.27 16.16
CA GLU A 550 -55.20 60.79 15.97
C GLU A 550 -54.23 60.33 17.11
N TYR A 551 -52.91 60.20 16.84
CA TYR A 551 -51.71 60.01 17.74
C TYR A 551 -51.77 59.10 19.03
N GLY A 552 -50.82 58.19 19.33
CA GLY A 552 -49.68 57.65 18.56
C GLY A 552 -48.39 57.35 19.36
N LEU A 553 -48.23 56.13 19.94
CA LEU A 553 -46.94 55.59 20.47
C LEU A 553 -46.89 54.04 20.44
N GLY A 554 -45.68 53.45 20.54
CA GLY A 554 -45.46 52.03 20.85
C GLY A 554 -45.32 51.07 19.66
N ARG A 555 -44.10 50.90 19.11
CA ARG A 555 -43.84 50.12 17.88
C ARG A 555 -42.85 48.96 18.10
N LYS A 556 -43.11 47.84 17.40
CA LYS A 556 -42.29 46.59 17.25
C LYS A 556 -42.57 45.55 18.36
N GLU A 557 -42.60 44.25 18.12
CA GLU A 557 -42.12 43.44 16.97
C GLU A 557 -43.11 42.35 16.51
N ASN A 558 -43.61 42.39 15.26
CA ASN A 558 -43.91 41.15 14.51
C ASN A 558 -43.98 41.36 12.98
N LYS A 559 -42.83 41.57 12.33
CA LYS A 559 -42.74 41.56 10.85
C LYS A 559 -41.32 41.26 10.34
N LYS A 560 -40.84 40.02 10.54
CA LYS A 560 -39.54 39.59 9.95
C LYS A 560 -39.29 38.08 9.77
N TYR A 561 -40.30 37.23 9.97
CA TYR A 561 -40.17 35.77 9.84
C TYR A 561 -40.67 35.23 8.48
N GLU A 562 -41.86 35.64 8.02
CA GLU A 562 -42.46 35.10 6.78
C GLU A 562 -41.99 35.74 5.45
N GLU A 563 -41.24 36.84 5.48
CA GLU A 563 -40.72 37.47 4.24
C GLU A 563 -39.39 36.86 3.73
N ARG A 564 -38.76 35.90 4.44
CA ARG A 564 -37.43 35.35 4.08
C ARG A 564 -37.40 33.95 3.43
N LYS A 565 -38.55 33.37 3.05
CA LYS A 565 -38.60 32.09 2.30
C LYS A 565 -38.66 32.23 0.77
N ASP A 566 -38.90 33.42 0.23
CA ASP A 566 -39.22 33.59 -1.20
C ASP A 566 -38.21 34.39 -2.04
N GLU A 567 -37.17 34.95 -1.43
CA GLU A 567 -36.05 35.57 -2.17
C GLU A 567 -35.07 34.53 -2.72
N GLY A 568 -34.73 33.49 -1.94
CA GLY A 568 -33.78 32.44 -2.32
C GLY A 568 -34.20 31.56 -3.52
N LYS A 569 -35.46 31.63 -3.96
CA LYS A 569 -35.95 31.00 -5.20
C LYS A 569 -35.77 31.87 -6.45
N LYS A 570 -35.72 33.20 -6.29
CA LYS A 570 -35.58 34.15 -7.42
C LYS A 570 -34.14 34.25 -7.92
N GLU A 571 -33.16 34.14 -7.01
CA GLU A 571 -31.74 34.23 -7.35
C GLU A 571 -31.23 33.03 -8.17
N LYS A 572 -31.62 31.81 -7.77
CA LYS A 572 -31.27 30.55 -8.46
C LYS A 572 -31.84 30.43 -9.89
N LYS A 573 -32.75 31.33 -10.31
CA LYS A 573 -33.19 31.45 -11.70
C LYS A 573 -32.23 32.34 -12.52
N LYS A 574 -31.87 33.52 -12.00
CA LYS A 574 -30.97 34.48 -12.68
C LYS A 574 -29.58 33.90 -12.96
N GLU A 575 -29.00 33.17 -12.02
CA GLU A 575 -27.66 32.56 -12.22
C GLU A 575 -27.68 31.52 -13.35
N ARG A 576 -28.79 30.80 -13.52
CA ARG A 576 -28.96 29.76 -14.54
C ARG A 576 -29.16 30.32 -15.94
N GLU A 577 -29.71 31.53 -16.05
CA GLU A 577 -29.87 32.27 -17.31
C GLU A 577 -28.55 32.92 -17.75
N MET A 578 -27.78 33.51 -16.82
CA MET A 578 -26.45 34.08 -17.11
C MET A 578 -25.42 33.02 -17.59
N ARG A 579 -25.55 31.75 -17.17
CA ARG A 579 -24.67 30.68 -17.67
C ARG A 579 -24.89 30.34 -19.15
N LYS A 580 -26.10 30.51 -19.70
CA LYS A 580 -26.35 30.30 -21.15
C LYS A 580 -25.77 31.42 -22.01
N GLN A 581 -25.91 32.67 -21.58
CA GLN A 581 -25.48 33.84 -22.38
C GLN A 581 -23.96 33.98 -22.55
N LYS A 582 -23.14 33.14 -21.91
CA LYS A 582 -21.68 33.10 -22.10
C LYS A 582 -21.20 32.07 -23.15
N GLU A 583 -22.06 31.17 -23.63
CA GLU A 583 -21.66 30.16 -24.63
C GLU A 583 -21.89 30.62 -26.08
N GLU A 584 -22.80 31.56 -26.32
CA GLU A 584 -23.12 32.10 -27.66
C GLU A 584 -22.24 33.30 -28.08
N GLY A 585 -21.26 33.68 -27.25
CA GLY A 585 -20.62 35.01 -27.29
C GLY A 585 -19.14 35.09 -27.70
N ARG A 586 -18.59 34.15 -28.50
CA ARG A 586 -17.16 34.24 -28.93
C ARG A 586 -16.77 33.68 -30.31
N GLY A 587 -17.60 33.94 -31.32
CA GLY A 587 -17.24 34.00 -32.74
C GLY A 587 -18.17 35.01 -33.44
N GLU A 588 -17.82 35.73 -34.51
CA GLU A 588 -16.60 35.75 -35.34
C GLU A 588 -16.30 37.19 -35.85
N LYS A 589 -15.09 37.40 -36.41
CA LYS A 589 -14.70 38.44 -37.40
C LYS A 589 -13.20 38.26 -37.71
N ARG A 590 -12.70 38.16 -38.95
CA ARG A 590 -13.26 38.16 -40.33
C ARG A 590 -12.64 36.94 -41.07
N GLY A 591 -13.21 36.36 -42.13
CA GLY A 591 -13.22 36.86 -43.53
C GLY A 591 -11.88 36.55 -44.25
N GLU A 592 -11.82 36.02 -45.48
CA GLU A 592 -12.83 35.73 -46.51
C GLU A 592 -12.39 34.56 -47.44
N GLY A 593 -13.30 34.01 -48.28
CA GLY A 593 -12.93 33.44 -49.60
C GLY A 593 -13.36 32.00 -49.95
N GLY A 594 -14.24 31.85 -50.97
CA GLY A 594 -14.12 30.74 -51.94
C GLY A 594 -15.11 29.54 -51.93
N LYS A 595 -16.30 29.74 -52.54
CA LYS A 595 -17.03 28.85 -53.50
C LYS A 595 -16.40 27.45 -53.82
N ARG A 596 -17.14 26.34 -54.04
CA ARG A 596 -18.55 26.12 -54.49
C ARG A 596 -18.99 24.63 -54.43
N LYS A 597 -20.28 24.35 -54.19
CA LYS A 597 -21.17 23.22 -54.65
C LYS A 597 -20.69 21.74 -54.67
N GLY A 598 -21.59 20.79 -54.30
CA GLY A 598 -21.50 19.37 -54.72
C GLY A 598 -22.48 18.39 -54.03
N ASN A 599 -23.66 18.15 -54.62
CA ASN A 599 -24.82 17.38 -54.13
C ASN A 599 -24.59 15.95 -53.57
N ARG A 600 -25.63 15.43 -52.90
CA ARG A 600 -25.83 14.07 -52.35
C ARG A 600 -27.26 13.63 -52.62
N GLU A 601 -27.51 12.48 -53.26
CA GLU A 601 -28.85 11.84 -53.28
C GLU A 601 -28.88 10.41 -53.87
N LYS A 602 -30.06 9.77 -53.79
CA LYS A 602 -30.47 8.40 -54.22
C LYS A 602 -29.99 7.26 -53.30
N GLU A 603 -30.86 6.57 -52.55
CA GLU A 603 -32.12 5.79 -52.82
C GLU A 603 -31.82 4.30 -53.11
N GLU A 604 -32.72 3.33 -52.90
CA GLU A 604 -33.53 2.91 -51.71
C GLU A 604 -34.21 1.55 -52.07
N LYS A 605 -34.84 0.85 -51.10
CA LYS A 605 -35.81 -0.29 -51.29
C LYS A 605 -35.21 -1.62 -51.85
N SER A 606 -35.77 -2.83 -51.66
CA SER A 606 -37.01 -3.29 -50.97
C SER A 606 -37.00 -4.78 -50.54
N ILE A 607 -37.68 -5.08 -49.41
CA ILE A 607 -38.64 -6.20 -49.15
C ILE A 607 -38.18 -7.69 -49.23
N GLU A 608 -38.00 -8.29 -48.05
CA GLU A 608 -38.83 -9.35 -47.39
C GLU A 608 -39.16 -10.76 -48.00
N GLU A 609 -39.37 -11.71 -47.06
CA GLU A 609 -39.96 -13.08 -47.12
C GLU A 609 -39.43 -14.20 -48.05
N ALA A 610 -39.02 -15.37 -47.46
CA ALA A 610 -39.59 -16.71 -47.75
C ALA A 610 -38.93 -17.92 -47.00
N GLN A 611 -39.70 -18.52 -46.09
CA GLN A 611 -39.87 -19.95 -45.73
C GLN A 611 -38.77 -21.06 -45.85
N LYS A 612 -38.52 -21.73 -44.70
CA LYS A 612 -38.59 -23.21 -44.44
C LYS A 612 -37.78 -24.26 -45.26
N GLY A 613 -36.74 -24.81 -44.60
CA GLY A 613 -36.84 -26.17 -43.99
C GLY A 613 -36.21 -27.42 -44.66
N ARG A 614 -35.96 -28.45 -43.81
CA ARG A 614 -35.45 -29.82 -44.09
C ARG A 614 -33.96 -29.92 -44.51
N GLY A 615 -33.16 -30.92 -44.13
CA GLY A 615 -33.36 -32.04 -43.18
C GLY A 615 -32.27 -33.13 -43.31
N ARG A 616 -32.26 -34.13 -42.41
CA ARG A 616 -31.42 -35.38 -42.40
C ARG A 616 -29.94 -35.20 -41.96
N GLU A 617 -29.44 -35.86 -40.89
CA GLU A 617 -29.12 -37.31 -40.66
C GLU A 617 -27.77 -37.70 -41.31
N CYS A 618 -26.85 -38.49 -40.71
CA CYS A 618 -26.93 -39.47 -39.60
C CYS A 618 -25.70 -39.45 -38.64
N ASP A 619 -25.90 -39.96 -37.42
CA ASP A 619 -25.06 -40.81 -36.54
C ASP A 619 -23.54 -40.61 -36.31
N GLY A 620 -22.99 -40.88 -35.10
CA GLY A 620 -23.68 -41.28 -33.86
C GLY A 620 -22.81 -41.62 -32.63
N THR A 621 -23.49 -41.75 -31.49
CA THR A 621 -23.16 -42.55 -30.27
C THR A 621 -21.94 -42.11 -29.42
N LYS A 622 -22.08 -41.32 -28.33
CA LYS A 622 -22.75 -41.51 -27.01
C LYS A 622 -21.93 -42.23 -25.92
N ILE A 623 -21.71 -41.52 -24.80
CA ILE A 623 -21.88 -41.87 -23.35
C ILE A 623 -21.74 -40.51 -22.64
N VAL A 624 -22.82 -39.80 -22.28
CA VAL A 624 -23.76 -40.00 -21.16
C VAL A 624 -23.15 -39.72 -19.78
N LEU A 625 -23.43 -38.51 -19.28
CA LEU A 625 -23.52 -38.19 -17.85
C LEU A 625 -24.96 -37.73 -17.60
N ASN A 626 -25.69 -38.43 -16.75
CA ASN A 626 -27.06 -38.05 -16.40
C ASN A 626 -27.05 -37.06 -15.23
N ILE A 627 -27.74 -35.93 -15.41
CA ILE A 627 -28.15 -35.03 -14.33
C ILE A 627 -29.66 -35.18 -14.18
N VAL A 628 -30.12 -35.46 -12.96
CA VAL A 628 -31.54 -35.53 -12.61
C VAL A 628 -31.89 -34.27 -11.80
N PRO A 629 -32.95 -33.52 -12.17
CA PRO A 629 -33.42 -32.37 -11.38
C PRO A 629 -34.08 -32.82 -10.07
N PRO A 630 -34.21 -31.94 -9.05
CA PRO A 630 -34.60 -32.33 -7.71
C PRO A 630 -36.07 -32.77 -7.61
N ALA A 631 -36.33 -33.69 -6.68
CA ALA A 631 -37.64 -33.89 -6.07
C ALA A 631 -37.70 -33.14 -4.73
N GLU A 632 -38.90 -32.74 -4.33
CA GLU A 632 -39.17 -32.10 -3.04
C GLU A 632 -39.35 -33.18 -1.97
N GLU A 633 -38.67 -33.08 -0.81
CA GLU A 633 -39.00 -33.93 0.34
C GLU A 633 -38.79 -33.21 1.68
N GLU A 634 -39.91 -33.18 2.41
CA GLU A 634 -40.23 -32.75 3.78
C GLU A 634 -39.12 -32.45 4.81
N GLU A 635 -39.39 -31.43 5.64
CA GLU A 635 -38.67 -31.19 6.90
C GLU A 635 -38.73 -32.40 7.84
N LYS A 636 -37.56 -32.95 8.19
CA LYS A 636 -37.41 -33.83 9.36
C LYS A 636 -36.30 -33.30 10.26
N GLN A 637 -36.71 -32.68 11.37
CA GLN A 637 -35.81 -32.19 12.41
C GLN A 637 -34.99 -33.34 12.99
N GLN A 638 -33.67 -33.29 12.87
CA GLN A 638 -32.75 -34.09 13.67
C GLN A 638 -31.67 -33.19 14.26
N ASN A 639 -31.50 -33.27 15.59
CA ASN A 639 -30.53 -32.46 16.32
C ASN A 639 -29.10 -32.94 16.07
N GLY A 640 -28.50 -32.48 14.97
CA GLY A 640 -27.06 -32.42 14.79
C GLY A 640 -26.59 -31.00 15.07
N GLY A 641 -25.98 -30.76 16.23
CA GLY A 641 -25.47 -29.43 16.57
C GLY A 641 -24.36 -29.02 15.60
N GLU A 642 -24.60 -27.98 14.80
CA GLU A 642 -23.54 -27.39 13.98
C GLU A 642 -22.46 -26.80 14.88
N LYS A 643 -21.24 -27.34 14.81
CA LYS A 643 -20.05 -26.70 15.38
C LYS A 643 -19.99 -25.23 14.93
N PRO A 644 -19.62 -24.28 15.81
CA PRO A 644 -19.36 -22.89 15.47
C PRO A 644 -18.43 -22.74 14.27
N ALA A 645 -18.57 -21.64 13.52
CA ALA A 645 -17.69 -21.34 12.40
C ALA A 645 -16.20 -21.29 12.82
N GLU A 646 -15.94 -20.77 14.02
CA GLU A 646 -14.61 -20.71 14.64
C GLU A 646 -13.98 -22.10 14.83
N GLU A 647 -14.73 -23.09 15.34
CA GLU A 647 -14.22 -24.47 15.47
C GLU A 647 -13.90 -25.10 14.11
N LYS A 648 -14.74 -24.85 13.10
CA LYS A 648 -14.56 -25.37 11.73
C LYS A 648 -13.33 -24.75 11.06
N GLU A 649 -13.05 -23.46 11.29
CA GLU A 649 -11.86 -22.78 10.78
C GLU A 649 -10.60 -23.16 11.58
N GLU A 650 -10.69 -23.33 12.91
CA GLU A 650 -9.57 -23.84 13.70
C GLU A 650 -9.22 -25.29 13.31
N GLU A 651 -10.21 -26.14 13.00
CA GLU A 651 -10.00 -27.51 12.52
C GLU A 651 -9.30 -27.54 11.14
N LEU A 652 -9.61 -26.59 10.25
CA LEU A 652 -8.89 -26.39 8.99
C LEU A 652 -7.44 -25.94 9.20
N ILE A 653 -7.19 -24.96 10.07
CA ILE A 653 -5.82 -24.47 10.36
C ILE A 653 -5.01 -25.55 11.09
N ASN A 654 -5.62 -26.30 12.03
CA ASN A 654 -5.01 -27.49 12.63
C ASN A 654 -4.57 -28.50 11.56
N SER A 655 -5.43 -28.79 10.57
CA SER A 655 -5.10 -29.70 9.46
C SER A 655 -3.89 -29.20 8.65
N LEU A 656 -3.92 -27.93 8.22
CA LEU A 656 -2.84 -27.33 7.42
C LEU A 656 -1.51 -27.27 8.19
N VAL A 657 -1.55 -26.97 9.50
CA VAL A 657 -0.36 -26.98 10.37
C VAL A 657 0.15 -28.41 10.57
N ARG A 658 -0.72 -29.40 10.81
CA ARG A 658 -0.32 -30.82 10.91
C ARG A 658 0.32 -31.35 9.62
N MET A 659 -0.21 -30.98 8.45
CA MET A 659 0.41 -31.29 7.15
C MET A 659 1.80 -30.64 7.02
N SER A 660 1.99 -29.44 7.56
CA SER A 660 3.27 -28.72 7.53
C SER A 660 4.28 -29.30 8.52
N ILE A 661 3.84 -29.72 9.71
CA ILE A 661 4.65 -30.47 10.69
C ILE A 661 5.10 -31.80 10.07
N SER A 662 4.19 -32.59 9.51
CA SER A 662 4.51 -33.89 8.89
C SER A 662 5.53 -33.77 7.74
N ARG A 663 5.51 -32.69 6.97
CA ARG A 663 6.53 -32.35 5.97
C ARG A 663 7.86 -31.87 6.57
N ALA A 664 7.83 -31.30 7.76
CA ALA A 664 8.99 -30.75 8.46
C ALA A 664 9.74 -31.80 9.30
N THR A 665 9.05 -32.84 9.80
CA THR A 665 9.62 -33.89 10.66
C THR A 665 10.16 -35.11 9.91
N GLY A 666 9.91 -35.24 8.60
CA GLY A 666 10.38 -36.37 7.79
C GLY A 666 9.65 -37.68 8.12
N GLY A 667 8.47 -37.89 7.53
CA GLY A 667 7.64 -39.07 7.80
C GLY A 667 8.18 -40.37 7.18
N GLU A 668 9.16 -41.00 7.82
CA GLU A 668 9.50 -42.41 7.60
C GLU A 668 8.71 -43.30 8.57
N GLN A 669 8.11 -44.38 8.04
CA GLN A 669 7.53 -45.44 8.88
C GLN A 669 8.64 -46.44 9.20
N ALA A 670 8.85 -46.73 10.48
CA ALA A 670 9.87 -47.68 10.91
C ALA A 670 9.43 -49.13 10.67
N GLU A 671 10.22 -49.87 9.88
CA GLU A 671 10.29 -51.34 9.95
C GLU A 671 11.56 -51.78 10.70
N GLU A 672 11.50 -52.97 11.28
CA GLU A 672 12.38 -53.40 12.37
C GLU A 672 13.57 -54.24 11.89
N THR A 673 14.81 -53.70 11.96
CA THR A 673 16.03 -54.53 11.85
C THR A 673 17.16 -54.12 12.81
N GLN A 674 17.35 -54.98 13.82
CA GLN A 674 18.59 -55.41 14.50
C GLN A 674 19.77 -54.44 14.75
N ARG A 675 20.27 -54.46 16.00
CA ARG A 675 21.42 -53.69 16.50
C ARG A 675 22.78 -54.19 15.99
N MET A 676 23.71 -53.28 15.73
CA MET A 676 25.18 -53.43 15.91
C MET A 676 25.78 -52.02 16.23
N PRO A 677 27.01 -51.92 16.80
CA PRO A 677 27.42 -50.74 17.59
C PRO A 677 28.08 -49.59 16.80
N MET A 678 28.20 -48.42 17.45
CA MET A 678 28.81 -47.21 16.89
C MET A 678 30.35 -47.31 16.75
N PRO A 679 30.94 -46.77 15.66
CA PRO A 679 32.31 -46.28 15.64
C PRO A 679 32.40 -44.84 16.16
N THR A 680 33.57 -44.45 16.65
CA THR A 680 33.88 -43.11 17.19
C THR A 680 34.59 -42.22 16.17
N GLU A 681 34.28 -40.92 16.20
CA GLU A 681 35.10 -39.76 15.78
C GLU A 681 36.02 -39.93 14.54
N GLY A 682 35.56 -39.43 13.39
CA GLY A 682 36.42 -39.21 12.21
C GLY A 682 35.66 -38.86 10.93
N GLU A 683 36.22 -37.93 10.15
CA GLU A 683 35.90 -37.59 8.75
C GLU A 683 34.48 -37.08 8.41
N GLU A 684 34.37 -35.78 8.09
CA GLU A 684 33.20 -35.23 7.41
C GLU A 684 33.14 -35.70 5.94
N GLN A 685 32.20 -36.59 5.61
CA GLN A 685 31.84 -36.90 4.22
C GLN A 685 30.38 -36.57 3.88
N ARG A 686 30.15 -36.33 2.59
CA ARG A 686 28.95 -35.69 2.05
C ARG A 686 27.72 -36.61 2.11
N ILE A 687 26.63 -36.10 2.68
CA ILE A 687 25.28 -36.66 2.47
C ILE A 687 24.49 -35.73 1.54
N GLY A 688 23.89 -36.29 0.50
CA GLY A 688 23.15 -35.53 -0.52
C GLY A 688 21.81 -35.02 -0.01
N THR A 689 21.51 -33.74 -0.20
CA THR A 689 20.23 -33.15 0.19
C THR A 689 19.10 -33.62 -0.73
N SER A 690 18.08 -34.26 -0.15
CA SER A 690 16.83 -34.61 -0.84
C SER A 690 16.15 -33.38 -1.44
N VAL A 691 15.58 -33.52 -2.64
CA VAL A 691 15.03 -32.40 -3.43
C VAL A 691 13.60 -32.07 -2.97
N VAL A 692 13.48 -31.10 -2.07
CA VAL A 692 12.20 -30.44 -1.77
C VAL A 692 12.03 -29.24 -2.72
N PRO A 693 10.90 -29.11 -3.46
CA PRO A 693 10.73 -28.05 -4.45
C PRO A 693 10.60 -26.67 -3.80
N SER A 694 11.66 -25.86 -3.88
CA SER A 694 11.71 -24.49 -3.37
C SER A 694 10.87 -23.53 -4.23
N SER A 695 9.67 -23.20 -3.78
CA SER A 695 8.84 -22.12 -4.34
C SER A 695 9.40 -20.73 -3.99
N ARG A 696 10.46 -20.29 -4.68
CA ARG A 696 10.91 -18.87 -4.66
C ARG A 696 9.79 -17.98 -5.22
N PRO A 697 9.43 -16.84 -4.58
CA PRO A 697 8.43 -15.92 -5.11
C PRO A 697 8.84 -15.36 -6.48
N GLY A 698 7.85 -15.18 -7.36
CA GLY A 698 8.03 -15.07 -8.82
C GLY A 698 8.53 -13.73 -9.37
N SER A 699 9.21 -12.90 -8.59
CA SER A 699 9.78 -11.62 -9.03
C SER A 699 11.06 -11.27 -8.25
N GLY A 700 11.99 -10.56 -8.89
CA GLY A 700 13.22 -10.13 -8.22
C GLY A 700 12.92 -9.04 -7.19
N GLN A 701 12.92 -9.41 -5.90
CA GLN A 701 12.80 -8.49 -4.76
C GLN A 701 14.09 -7.65 -4.61
N SER A 702 14.18 -6.58 -5.39
CA SER A 702 15.15 -5.49 -5.16
C SER A 702 14.64 -4.64 -4.01
N GLY A 703 15.20 -4.80 -2.81
CA GLY A 703 14.61 -4.21 -1.62
C GLY A 703 14.75 -2.70 -1.52
N ALA A 704 13.62 -2.01 -1.71
CA ALA A 704 13.14 -1.17 -0.61
C ALA A 704 12.75 -2.08 0.58
N ALA A 705 12.31 -1.49 1.69
CA ALA A 705 11.44 -2.26 2.57
C ALA A 705 10.26 -2.82 1.74
N LEU A 706 9.83 -4.05 2.01
CA LEU A 706 8.45 -4.42 1.73
C LEU A 706 7.64 -3.39 2.51
N SER A 707 7.02 -2.44 1.81
CA SER A 707 6.08 -1.54 2.47
C SER A 707 5.00 -2.45 3.05
N PRO A 708 4.84 -2.53 4.40
CA PRO A 708 3.63 -3.11 4.95
C PRO A 708 2.48 -2.33 4.31
N HIS A 709 1.37 -3.00 3.99
CA HIS A 709 0.31 -2.42 3.15
C HIS A 709 -0.45 -1.30 3.87
N TYR A 710 0.24 -0.17 4.04
CA TYR A 710 -0.10 0.93 4.91
C TYR A 710 -1.07 1.85 4.19
N TYR A 711 -2.30 1.83 4.69
CA TYR A 711 -3.43 2.39 4.01
C TYR A 711 -3.40 3.93 4.02
N SER A 712 -3.52 4.51 2.83
CA SER A 712 -3.82 5.94 2.68
C SER A 712 -5.34 6.13 2.66
N SER A 713 -5.90 6.74 3.70
CA SER A 713 -7.29 7.21 3.67
C SER A 713 -7.51 8.13 2.45
N SER A 714 -8.49 7.79 1.61
CA SER A 714 -8.77 8.51 0.37
C SER A 714 -10.26 8.67 0.15
N ASP A 715 -10.70 9.86 -0.23
CA ASP A 715 -12.10 10.29 -0.22
C ASP A 715 -13.06 9.48 -1.10
N GLY A 716 -14.31 9.39 -0.66
CA GLY A 716 -15.36 8.61 -1.31
C GLY A 716 -15.94 9.26 -2.58
N GLY A 717 -15.98 8.49 -3.67
CA GLY A 717 -16.64 8.89 -4.93
C GLY A 717 -17.50 7.76 -5.53
N GLY A 718 -18.82 7.96 -5.58
CA GLY A 718 -19.79 6.90 -5.93
C GLY A 718 -19.75 6.41 -7.38
N ALA A 719 -19.98 5.10 -7.57
CA ALA A 719 -19.88 4.42 -8.86
C ALA A 719 -21.16 4.47 -9.73
N LYS A 720 -21.04 4.13 -11.03
CA LYS A 720 -22.08 3.42 -11.79
C LYS A 720 -21.52 2.67 -13.01
N LYS A 721 -21.89 1.38 -13.13
CA LYS A 721 -21.49 0.45 -14.20
C LYS A 721 -22.30 0.69 -15.49
N LYS A 722 -21.75 0.29 -16.65
CA LYS A 722 -22.55 -0.22 -17.79
C LYS A 722 -21.75 -1.20 -18.66
N LEU A 723 -22.24 -2.43 -18.81
CA LEU A 723 -21.71 -3.44 -19.73
C LEU A 723 -22.13 -3.16 -21.17
N LYS A 724 -21.35 -3.63 -22.15
CA LYS A 724 -21.88 -4.33 -23.34
C LYS A 724 -20.81 -5.24 -23.97
N LEU A 725 -21.23 -6.15 -24.86
CA LEU A 725 -20.57 -7.44 -25.08
C LEU A 725 -20.30 -7.79 -26.56
N LYS A 726 -19.22 -8.56 -26.78
CA LYS A 726 -19.03 -9.64 -27.78
C LYS A 726 -18.82 -9.33 -29.29
N LYS A 727 -18.10 -10.29 -29.91
CA LYS A 727 -17.87 -10.58 -31.35
C LYS A 727 -16.96 -9.59 -32.11
N GLY A 728 -15.96 -10.01 -32.92
CA GLY A 728 -15.34 -11.33 -33.13
C GLY A 728 -15.38 -11.87 -34.56
N THR A 729 -14.46 -12.79 -34.89
CA THR A 729 -14.22 -13.44 -36.21
C THR A 729 -13.50 -12.56 -37.27
N ARG A 730 -12.75 -13.10 -38.27
CA ARG A 730 -12.35 -14.50 -38.56
C ARG A 730 -10.98 -14.58 -39.29
N ARG A 731 -10.40 -15.78 -39.30
CA ARG A 731 -9.11 -16.18 -39.91
C ARG A 731 -9.06 -16.05 -41.45
N LYS A 732 -7.84 -15.90 -41.99
CA LYS A 732 -7.36 -16.63 -43.19
C LYS A 732 -6.00 -17.29 -42.88
N ARG A 733 -5.52 -18.24 -43.71
CA ARG A 733 -4.36 -19.13 -43.45
C ARG A 733 -3.44 -19.22 -44.69
N THR A 734 -2.14 -19.47 -44.43
CA THR A 734 -1.15 -20.19 -45.30
C THR A 734 -0.80 -19.56 -46.66
N PRO A 735 0.34 -19.93 -47.34
CA PRO A 735 1.24 -21.07 -47.10
C PRO A 735 2.74 -20.71 -46.86
N LEU A 736 3.61 -21.72 -47.00
CA LEU A 736 5.06 -21.76 -46.69
C LEU A 736 5.96 -21.29 -47.85
N PRO A 737 7.18 -20.79 -47.57
CA PRO A 737 8.35 -20.83 -48.46
C PRO A 737 9.31 -22.02 -48.15
N PRO A 738 10.29 -22.34 -49.02
CA PRO A 738 11.15 -23.54 -48.91
C PRO A 738 12.56 -23.32 -48.28
N LYS A 739 13.27 -24.45 -48.03
CA LYS A 739 14.76 -24.62 -47.85
C LYS A 739 15.51 -24.50 -49.21
N PRO A 740 16.87 -24.52 -49.39
CA PRO A 740 18.06 -24.85 -48.52
C PRO A 740 18.73 -23.58 -47.89
N THR A 741 19.97 -23.50 -47.38
CA THR A 741 21.20 -24.34 -47.17
C THR A 741 21.51 -24.59 -45.67
N ALA A 742 22.54 -25.30 -45.17
CA ALA A 742 23.86 -25.84 -45.62
C ALA A 742 25.11 -24.95 -45.35
N ASP A 743 26.25 -25.63 -45.12
CA ASP A 743 27.53 -25.20 -44.48
C ASP A 743 27.37 -24.95 -42.95
N GLU A 744 28.01 -25.62 -41.97
CA GLU A 744 29.36 -26.22 -41.79
C GLU A 744 30.45 -25.13 -41.53
N THR A 745 31.39 -25.21 -40.57
CA THR A 745 32.02 -26.33 -39.80
C THR A 745 32.33 -26.02 -38.31
N GLU A 746 32.73 -27.07 -37.54
CA GLU A 746 33.80 -27.23 -36.48
C GLU A 746 34.43 -26.02 -35.73
N GLU A 747 34.99 -26.05 -34.50
CA GLU A 747 35.34 -27.03 -33.41
C GLU A 747 35.07 -26.30 -32.02
N GLU A 748 35.06 -26.84 -30.78
CA GLU A 748 35.98 -27.71 -29.98
C GLU A 748 37.39 -27.12 -29.75
N GLU A 749 38.10 -27.19 -28.61
CA GLU A 749 37.80 -27.43 -27.17
C GLU A 749 38.61 -26.39 -26.33
N GLU A 750 38.28 -26.18 -25.04
CA GLU A 750 39.25 -26.29 -23.92
C GLU A 750 38.62 -25.93 -22.54
N GLU A 751 38.76 -26.84 -21.56
CA GLU A 751 38.46 -26.59 -20.14
C GLU A 751 39.52 -27.29 -19.26
N LYS A 752 40.38 -26.50 -18.56
CA LYS A 752 41.02 -26.81 -17.24
C LYS A 752 42.13 -25.80 -16.87
N SER A 753 41.84 -24.85 -15.98
CA SER A 753 42.71 -24.47 -14.84
C SER A 753 42.17 -23.26 -14.08
N GLU A 754 41.86 -23.40 -12.78
CA GLU A 754 41.96 -22.32 -11.77
C GLU A 754 41.57 -22.87 -10.37
N ALA A 755 42.56 -23.38 -9.63
CA ALA A 755 42.37 -23.89 -8.26
C ALA A 755 43.63 -23.66 -7.39
N SER A 756 44.27 -22.48 -7.50
CA SER A 756 45.53 -22.18 -6.82
C SER A 756 45.80 -20.68 -6.59
N THR A 757 44.79 -19.85 -6.36
CA THR A 757 44.94 -18.37 -6.29
C THR A 757 43.99 -17.68 -5.29
N MET A 758 44.00 -18.06 -4.01
CA MET A 758 43.24 -17.32 -2.96
C MET A 758 44.01 -16.91 -1.68
N GLU A 759 45.22 -17.40 -1.42
CA GLU A 759 45.95 -17.04 -0.19
C GLU A 759 46.92 -15.84 -0.36
N GLU A 760 47.59 -15.70 -1.51
CA GLU A 760 48.61 -14.65 -1.72
C GLU A 760 48.06 -13.21 -1.73
N VAL A 761 46.77 -13.03 -2.02
CA VAL A 761 46.13 -11.71 -2.13
C VAL A 761 46.00 -11.01 -0.77
N GLN A 762 45.98 -11.74 0.35
CA GLN A 762 45.76 -11.13 1.68
C GLN A 762 47.01 -10.54 2.32
N GLN A 763 48.22 -11.00 1.98
CA GLN A 763 49.45 -10.45 2.57
C GLN A 763 49.86 -9.12 1.93
N HIS A 764 49.80 -9.00 0.60
CA HIS A 764 50.27 -7.81 -0.11
C HIS A 764 49.50 -6.52 0.24
N GLY A 765 48.27 -6.63 0.76
CA GLY A 765 47.48 -5.49 1.24
C GLY A 765 47.97 -4.87 2.56
N ARG A 766 48.69 -5.61 3.42
CA ARG A 766 49.07 -5.14 4.78
C ARG A 766 50.42 -4.44 4.86
N GLU A 767 51.30 -4.62 3.87
CA GLU A 767 52.60 -3.91 3.84
C GLU A 767 52.51 -2.53 3.20
N ARG A 768 51.60 -2.34 2.23
CA ARG A 768 51.47 -1.09 1.46
C ARG A 768 50.99 0.09 2.31
N THR A 769 50.28 -0.16 3.41
CA THR A 769 49.88 0.84 4.42
C THR A 769 51.03 1.22 5.36
N LYS A 770 51.85 0.26 5.82
CA LYS A 770 53.01 0.52 6.71
C LYS A 770 54.12 1.34 6.04
N ARG A 771 54.22 1.31 4.70
CA ARG A 771 55.24 2.07 3.96
C ARG A 771 54.88 3.55 3.79
N LYS A 772 53.58 3.89 3.69
CA LYS A 772 53.14 5.29 3.54
C LYS A 772 53.23 6.11 4.83
N SER A 773 52.92 5.55 6.00
CA SER A 773 52.97 6.29 7.26
C SER A 773 54.39 6.82 7.58
N ARG A 774 55.44 6.11 7.15
CA ARG A 774 56.84 6.54 7.32
C ARG A 774 57.32 7.61 6.32
N GLU A 775 56.62 7.81 5.21
CA GLU A 775 56.96 8.86 4.23
C GLU A 775 56.33 10.22 4.58
N GLU A 776 55.36 10.23 5.51
CA GLU A 776 54.63 11.43 5.93
C GLU A 776 55.22 12.06 7.22
N GLU A 777 55.68 11.23 8.18
CA GLU A 777 56.44 11.70 9.36
C GLU A 777 57.74 12.41 8.96
N HIS A 778 58.51 11.85 8.01
CA HIS A 778 59.81 12.38 7.60
C HIS A 778 59.74 13.70 6.79
N ARG A 779 58.54 14.25 6.58
CA ARG A 779 58.31 15.50 5.83
C ARG A 779 57.90 16.69 6.71
N ILE A 780 57.80 16.49 8.03
CA ILE A 780 57.37 17.52 9.00
C ILE A 780 58.57 18.17 9.72
N GLU A 781 59.72 17.50 9.81
CA GLU A 781 60.92 18.03 10.51
C GLU A 781 61.84 18.91 9.64
N SER A 782 61.72 18.91 8.31
CA SER A 782 62.54 19.76 7.42
C SER A 782 61.93 21.15 7.17
N GLY A 783 61.41 21.78 8.23
CA GLY A 783 60.60 23.01 8.15
C GLY A 783 60.99 24.10 9.16
N ARG A 784 62.22 24.04 9.71
CA ARG A 784 62.77 25.03 10.65
C ARG A 784 64.27 25.26 10.43
N GLU A 785 64.59 26.07 9.43
CA GLU A 785 65.71 27.04 9.41
C GLU A 785 65.45 28.07 8.30
#